data_AF-A0A8J2V1J5-F1
#
_entry.id   AF-A0A8J2V1J5-F1
#
_cell.length_a   1.000
_cell.length_b   1.000
_cell.length_c   1.000
_cell.angle_alpha   90.00
_cell.angle_beta   90.00
_cell.angle_gamma   90.00
#
_symmetry.space_group_name_H-M   'P 1'
#
loop_
_entity.id
_entity.type
_entity.pdbx_description
1 polymer ?
#
loop_
_entity_poly.entity_id
_entity_poly.type
_entity_poly.pdbx_seq_one_letter_code
_entity_poly.pdbx_strand_id
1 'polypeptide(L)'
;MNVLSNLRGGLLLSSACAVLAACSGSGSNENNGDAGPVTVVPGGGGGGGTNAVNLVPSGFTCPAGTAQGTLTESGTDITACLISGGTFTDDLNLPGTFGGQRVGYGIGGSVFIGENLISNPSGATATLDIGAGAILFGQNGEDVLVINPGSQINAAGTAAQPIVMTSKQDVADGSVDDGSSSGDTTVRGQWGGLTINGLAPINDCDVTTATPATAACNKTGEGGTGLYGGDDPMDSSGTLSYVRVQYAGFQFNGEDELNGISFQGVGEGTQLSHIQVHNSQDDGVEFYGGTVNGKYIVITGSGDDSIDWTDGWDGDLQYALVIQDDTDGDRGIEADNRSNDTDILPRSNPNLSNLTLFGGATGSDGMKLRAGTDGNIANAIVIGFGDGVDFDQQSTAGVEPTVASIYTAGNNGIVDITATDSVEASGNTMNGVIPGQAERAVPVTNNSVGNSLDTPTYIGAFDPLNETNGSNWTTGWTITNYFPPSDSTGCPSGTAVSGDPVPAGRSENLVCILPNAISEDLTLTNGNLYTFEGTVFVGTDAGANASDPKDGFRATLTIEPGVTIYGRSGEDALVITRGSKIEALGTAAAPIVLTAASDVEGTVQQTERGLWGGLAINGRAPINDCDVTTVDPVANPELCEKTGEGGTGLYGGNDPDDDSGTLNYVRVMYAGFQFNGEDELNGISLHGTGRGTEIEYVQVHNAQDDGVEWYGGTSNAKYLVITGSGDDSLDWTDGWNGNAQYAIIVQSDDDGDRGMEVDNRSNDTDILPRSNALISNFTIIGGATNSDGVKVRAGTDGNFYNGIITNTNDGVDFDQQSTLGAAPTFFSTYIVDVTREADSEAIAEGVWADGLNGNVGGDTRGQSSTLTASGTTTALAPGANELAVTPTSPGNPFFDDTTYIGAVENDADDWYVGWTFGL
;
A
#
# COMPACT_ATOMS: atom_id res chain seq x y z
N MET A 1 -61.98 -20.44 -38.69
CA MET A 1 -61.64 -19.05 -39.02
C MET A 1 -60.15 -18.92 -38.83
N ASN A 2 -59.38 -19.36 -39.82
CA ASN A 2 -58.90 -18.61 -40.98
C ASN A 2 -57.79 -17.61 -40.60
N VAL A 3 -56.52 -18.04 -40.71
CA VAL A 3 -55.56 -17.86 -41.85
C VAL A 3 -55.02 -16.42 -41.88
N LEU A 4 -53.70 -16.16 -41.79
CA LEU A 4 -52.71 -16.01 -42.89
C LEU A 4 -51.50 -15.27 -42.26
N SER A 5 -50.23 -15.39 -42.68
CA SER A 5 -49.53 -16.21 -43.67
C SER A 5 -48.04 -15.88 -43.62
N ASN A 6 -47.20 -16.90 -43.74
CA ASN A 6 -45.78 -16.83 -44.11
C ASN A 6 -45.56 -16.14 -45.47
N LEU A 7 -44.38 -15.55 -45.66
CA LEU A 7 -43.70 -15.57 -46.96
C LEU A 7 -42.19 -15.75 -46.79
N ARG A 8 -41.71 -16.86 -47.34
CA ARG A 8 -40.31 -17.23 -47.58
C ARG A 8 -39.77 -16.48 -48.80
N GLY A 9 -38.45 -16.34 -48.87
CA GLY A 9 -37.74 -16.15 -50.14
C GLY A 9 -36.27 -15.82 -49.93
N GLY A 10 -35.41 -16.84 -49.89
CA GLY A 10 -33.95 -16.65 -49.88
C GLY A 10 -33.38 -16.36 -51.26
N LEU A 11 -32.09 -16.00 -51.31
CA LEU A 11 -31.19 -16.36 -52.41
C LEU A 11 -29.73 -16.30 -51.95
N LEU A 12 -28.95 -17.26 -52.44
CA LEU A 12 -27.56 -17.60 -52.13
C LEU A 12 -26.56 -16.90 -53.08
N LEU A 13 -25.35 -16.68 -52.54
CA LEU A 13 -23.98 -16.77 -53.11
C LEU A 13 -23.56 -16.06 -54.42
N SER A 14 -22.46 -15.30 -54.34
CA SER A 14 -21.18 -15.47 -55.08
C SER A 14 -20.22 -14.30 -54.71
N SER A 15 -19.13 -14.48 -53.96
CA SER A 15 -17.77 -14.97 -54.31
C SER A 15 -16.99 -14.13 -55.34
N ALA A 16 -15.95 -13.41 -54.89
CA ALA A 16 -14.53 -13.65 -55.24
C ALA A 16 -13.62 -12.38 -55.33
N CYS A 17 -12.59 -12.37 -54.46
CA CYS A 17 -11.18 -12.05 -54.67
C CYS A 17 -10.73 -10.76 -55.41
N ALA A 18 -9.91 -9.94 -54.71
CA ALA A 18 -8.53 -9.65 -55.14
C ALA A 18 -7.66 -9.17 -53.96
N VAL A 19 -6.50 -9.81 -53.85
CA VAL A 19 -5.38 -9.63 -52.92
C VAL A 19 -4.41 -8.56 -53.45
N LEU A 20 -3.76 -7.76 -52.58
CA LEU A 20 -2.29 -7.63 -52.46
C LEU A 20 -1.83 -6.60 -51.40
N ALA A 21 -1.08 -7.08 -50.39
CA ALA A 21 0.18 -6.60 -49.76
C ALA A 21 0.47 -5.07 -49.62
N ALA A 22 1.13 -4.52 -48.59
CA ALA A 22 1.81 -5.00 -47.38
C ALA A 22 2.09 -3.76 -46.50
N CYS A 23 2.25 -3.94 -45.18
CA CYS A 23 3.45 -3.61 -44.39
C CYS A 23 3.13 -3.51 -42.90
N SER A 24 3.74 -4.44 -42.17
CA SER A 24 4.20 -4.45 -40.78
C SER A 24 4.16 -3.12 -39.99
N GLY A 25 3.48 -3.16 -38.85
CA GLY A 25 3.80 -2.36 -37.66
C GLY A 25 3.80 -3.30 -36.46
N SER A 26 4.99 -3.71 -36.03
CA SER A 26 5.24 -4.48 -34.81
C SER A 26 5.04 -3.56 -33.60
N GLY A 27 4.02 -3.82 -32.80
CA GLY A 27 3.95 -3.38 -31.40
C GLY A 27 4.43 -4.54 -30.54
N SER A 28 5.61 -4.39 -29.95
CA SER A 28 6.13 -5.27 -28.91
C SER A 28 5.40 -4.95 -27.60
N ASN A 29 4.53 -5.83 -27.15
CA ASN A 29 4.18 -5.89 -25.73
C ASN A 29 5.30 -6.68 -25.05
N GLU A 30 6.16 -5.98 -24.33
CA GLU A 30 7.12 -6.62 -23.43
C GLU A 30 6.33 -7.14 -22.21
N ASN A 31 6.14 -8.45 -22.18
CA ASN A 31 5.59 -9.17 -21.03
C ASN A 31 6.77 -9.48 -20.09
N ASN A 32 6.80 -8.84 -18.92
CA ASN A 32 7.86 -9.06 -17.92
C ASN A 32 7.33 -10.05 -16.86
N GLY A 33 7.61 -11.33 -17.10
CA GLY A 33 7.22 -12.45 -16.25
C GLY A 33 7.48 -13.78 -16.99
N ASP A 34 8.75 -14.12 -17.18
CA ASP A 34 9.15 -15.31 -17.97
C ASP A 34 8.98 -16.61 -17.15
N ALA A 35 7.75 -17.13 -17.10
CA ALA A 35 7.54 -18.55 -16.88
C ALA A 35 7.92 -19.27 -18.19
N GLY A 36 8.96 -20.10 -18.15
CA GLY A 36 9.60 -20.64 -19.36
C GLY A 36 8.60 -21.16 -20.42
N PRO A 37 8.79 -20.83 -21.71
CA PRO A 37 7.78 -21.02 -22.74
C PRO A 37 7.38 -22.50 -22.91
N VAL A 38 6.08 -22.75 -23.06
CA VAL A 38 5.58 -23.99 -23.68
C VAL A 38 6.20 -24.06 -25.07
N THR A 39 7.14 -24.99 -25.26
CA THR A 39 7.89 -25.05 -26.52
C THR A 39 7.02 -25.72 -27.58
N VAL A 40 6.30 -24.91 -28.36
CA VAL A 40 5.67 -25.37 -29.60
C VAL A 40 6.79 -25.73 -30.56
N VAL A 41 6.93 -27.00 -30.93
CA VAL A 41 7.89 -27.43 -31.96
C VAL A 41 7.15 -27.44 -33.31
N PRO A 42 7.39 -26.50 -34.23
CA PRO A 42 6.88 -26.62 -35.59
C PRO A 42 7.69 -27.74 -36.25
N GLY A 43 7.06 -28.90 -36.43
CA GLY A 43 7.67 -30.03 -37.12
C GLY A 43 8.10 -29.64 -38.54
N GLY A 44 9.40 -29.44 -38.74
CA GLY A 44 9.99 -29.24 -40.06
C GLY A 44 9.97 -30.54 -40.86
N GLY A 45 9.07 -30.64 -41.84
CA GLY A 45 9.19 -31.61 -42.93
C GLY A 45 7.88 -32.25 -43.42
N GLY A 46 7.18 -31.56 -44.32
CA GLY A 46 6.37 -32.15 -45.40
C GLY A 46 5.35 -33.23 -45.04
N GLY A 47 4.12 -32.81 -44.71
CA GLY A 47 2.92 -33.65 -44.82
C GLY A 47 1.98 -33.53 -43.61
N GLY A 48 0.98 -32.65 -43.69
CA GLY A 48 -0.23 -32.67 -42.83
C GLY A 48 -0.01 -32.72 -41.32
N GLY A 49 0.88 -31.90 -40.77
CA GLY A 49 1.18 -31.89 -39.33
C GLY A 49 0.01 -31.31 -38.51
N THR A 50 -0.47 -32.09 -37.54
CA THR A 50 -1.31 -31.65 -36.43
C THR A 50 -0.54 -30.64 -35.57
N ASN A 51 -1.23 -29.64 -35.01
CA ASN A 51 -0.63 -28.82 -33.94
C ASN A 51 -0.28 -29.76 -32.78
N ALA A 52 0.85 -29.58 -32.10
CA ALA A 52 1.24 -30.49 -31.02
C ALA A 52 1.86 -29.76 -29.82
N VAL A 53 1.41 -30.12 -28.62
CA VAL A 53 1.91 -29.66 -27.33
C VAL A 53 2.62 -30.85 -26.65
N ASN A 54 3.90 -30.69 -26.32
CA ASN A 54 4.66 -31.75 -25.65
C ASN A 54 5.03 -31.33 -24.23
N LEU A 55 4.37 -31.93 -23.24
CA LEU A 55 4.61 -31.71 -21.81
C LEU A 55 5.42 -32.85 -21.17
N VAL A 56 6.06 -33.71 -21.98
CA VAL A 56 7.05 -34.69 -21.54
C VAL A 56 8.41 -34.27 -22.13
N PRO A 57 9.23 -33.53 -21.35
CA PRO A 57 10.52 -33.04 -21.83
C PRO A 57 11.43 -34.16 -22.33
N SER A 58 12.32 -33.84 -23.26
CA SER A 58 13.23 -34.85 -23.83
C SER A 58 14.11 -35.47 -22.75
N GLY A 59 14.09 -36.80 -22.63
CA GLY A 59 14.85 -37.54 -21.62
C GLY A 59 14.15 -37.64 -20.26
N PHE A 60 12.99 -37.00 -20.07
CA PHE A 60 12.13 -37.23 -18.93
C PHE A 60 11.39 -38.57 -19.07
N THR A 61 11.27 -39.31 -17.98
CA THR A 61 10.47 -40.55 -17.91
C THR A 61 9.34 -40.31 -16.92
N CYS A 62 8.11 -40.58 -17.37
CA CYS A 62 6.94 -40.43 -16.51
C CYS A 62 7.10 -41.23 -15.20
N PRO A 63 6.81 -40.62 -14.04
CA PRO A 63 7.01 -41.23 -12.73
C PRO A 63 6.08 -42.42 -12.49
N ALA A 64 6.38 -43.20 -11.45
CA ALA A 64 5.53 -44.31 -11.02
C ALA A 64 4.09 -43.83 -10.76
N GLY A 65 3.10 -44.67 -11.09
CA GLY A 65 1.69 -44.30 -11.05
C GLY A 65 1.18 -43.55 -12.28
N THR A 66 2.07 -43.18 -13.21
CA THR A 66 1.71 -42.48 -14.46
C THR A 66 2.25 -43.22 -15.69
N ALA A 67 1.70 -42.91 -16.87
CA ALA A 67 2.19 -43.46 -18.13
C ALA A 67 2.22 -42.40 -19.23
N GLN A 68 3.30 -42.33 -20.01
CA GLN A 68 3.34 -41.43 -21.16
C GLN A 68 2.24 -41.81 -22.17
N GLY A 69 1.44 -40.83 -22.56
CA GLY A 69 0.41 -40.98 -23.58
C GLY A 69 0.22 -39.72 -24.42
N THR A 70 -0.57 -39.85 -25.48
CA THR A 70 -0.96 -38.74 -26.35
C THR A 70 -2.48 -38.64 -26.38
N LEU A 71 -2.98 -37.44 -26.07
CA LEU A 71 -4.38 -37.05 -26.16
C LEU A 71 -4.55 -36.15 -27.38
N THR A 72 -5.77 -36.03 -27.92
CA THR A 72 -6.06 -35.08 -28.99
C THR A 72 -7.24 -34.21 -28.58
N GLU A 73 -7.09 -32.89 -28.70
CA GLU A 73 -8.12 -31.91 -28.42
C GLU A 73 -8.17 -30.90 -29.57
N SER A 74 -9.35 -30.75 -30.19
CA SER A 74 -9.58 -29.82 -31.31
C SER A 74 -8.53 -29.84 -32.45
N GLY A 75 -7.90 -30.99 -32.70
CA GLY A 75 -6.86 -31.18 -33.73
C GLY A 75 -5.42 -30.90 -33.26
N THR A 76 -5.23 -30.59 -31.98
CA THR A 76 -3.94 -30.49 -31.29
C THR A 76 -3.64 -31.78 -30.52
N ASP A 77 -2.48 -32.37 -30.76
CA ASP A 77 -2.01 -33.55 -30.02
C ASP A 77 -1.23 -33.11 -28.77
N ILE A 78 -1.62 -33.60 -27.58
CA ILE A 78 -0.99 -33.29 -26.29
C ILE A 78 -0.28 -34.54 -25.78
N THR A 79 1.04 -34.49 -25.63
CA THR A 79 1.83 -35.57 -25.02
C THR A 79 2.11 -35.24 -23.55
N ALA A 80 1.69 -36.12 -22.64
CA ALA A 80 1.76 -35.92 -21.18
C ALA A 80 1.94 -37.25 -20.42
N CYS A 81 2.20 -37.17 -19.11
CA CYS A 81 2.17 -38.33 -18.20
C CYS A 81 0.75 -38.54 -17.68
N LEU A 82 0.04 -39.55 -18.17
CA LEU A 82 -1.36 -39.79 -17.85
C LEU A 82 -1.50 -40.53 -16.52
N ILE A 83 -2.41 -40.04 -15.68
CA ILE A 83 -2.84 -40.62 -14.41
C ILE A 83 -4.20 -41.27 -14.66
N SER A 84 -4.30 -42.57 -14.41
CA SER A 84 -5.57 -43.30 -14.54
C SER A 84 -6.40 -43.18 -13.27
N GLY A 85 -7.71 -43.05 -13.41
CA GLY A 85 -8.65 -42.98 -12.30
C GLY A 85 -8.61 -44.22 -11.41
N GLY A 86 -8.94 -44.01 -10.14
CA GLY A 86 -8.86 -44.99 -9.08
C GLY A 86 -8.08 -44.49 -7.86
N THR A 87 -7.82 -45.41 -6.92
CA THR A 87 -7.19 -45.10 -5.63
C THR A 87 -5.71 -45.45 -5.64
N PHE A 88 -4.87 -44.47 -5.34
CA PHE A 88 -3.42 -44.62 -5.18
C PHE A 88 -3.09 -44.84 -3.71
N THR A 89 -2.49 -45.98 -3.38
CA THR A 89 -2.14 -46.37 -2.00
C THR A 89 -0.65 -46.20 -1.68
N ASP A 90 0.13 -45.82 -2.67
CA ASP A 90 1.54 -45.42 -2.55
C ASP A 90 1.66 -43.95 -2.93
N ASP A 91 2.71 -43.29 -2.41
CA ASP A 91 2.98 -41.87 -2.69
C ASP A 91 3.15 -41.61 -4.20
N LEU A 92 2.48 -40.56 -4.69
CA LEU A 92 2.55 -40.12 -6.07
C LEU A 92 3.43 -38.86 -6.16
N ASN A 93 4.60 -39.00 -6.78
CA ASN A 93 5.58 -37.93 -6.92
C ASN A 93 5.56 -37.36 -8.36
N LEU A 94 5.17 -36.11 -8.51
CA LEU A 94 4.99 -35.41 -9.79
C LEU A 94 5.99 -34.23 -9.93
N PRO A 95 7.19 -34.43 -10.50
CA PRO A 95 8.13 -33.35 -10.76
C PRO A 95 7.52 -32.25 -11.64
N GLY A 96 7.71 -30.97 -11.28
CA GLY A 96 7.11 -29.86 -12.03
C GLY A 96 7.90 -29.41 -13.25
N THR A 97 9.24 -29.53 -13.23
CA THR A 97 10.09 -29.16 -14.37
C THR A 97 11.20 -30.18 -14.65
N PHE A 98 11.66 -30.24 -15.89
CA PHE A 98 12.86 -30.97 -16.29
C PHE A 98 13.61 -30.20 -17.37
N GLY A 99 14.88 -29.87 -17.13
CA GLY A 99 15.69 -29.08 -18.07
C GLY A 99 15.15 -27.67 -18.31
N GLY A 100 14.41 -27.10 -17.35
CA GLY A 100 13.78 -25.77 -17.47
C GLY A 100 12.39 -25.79 -18.13
N GLN A 101 11.95 -26.92 -18.69
CA GLN A 101 10.61 -27.07 -19.28
C GLN A 101 9.63 -27.64 -18.24
N ARG A 102 8.39 -27.13 -18.21
CA ARG A 102 7.28 -27.65 -17.40
C ARG A 102 6.89 -29.08 -17.81
N VAL A 103 6.46 -29.89 -16.84
CA VAL A 103 6.00 -31.27 -17.05
C VAL A 103 4.49 -31.34 -16.85
N GLY A 104 3.80 -32.08 -17.72
CA GLY A 104 2.35 -32.19 -17.76
C GLY A 104 1.80 -33.55 -17.35
N TYR A 105 0.69 -33.55 -16.62
CA TYR A 105 0.01 -34.71 -16.08
C TYR A 105 -1.48 -34.69 -16.40
N GLY A 106 -1.95 -35.66 -17.18
CA GLY A 106 -3.36 -35.75 -17.57
C GLY A 106 -4.16 -36.65 -16.63
N ILE A 107 -5.14 -36.09 -15.91
CA ILE A 107 -6.03 -36.80 -14.98
C ILE A 107 -7.18 -37.40 -15.78
N GLY A 108 -7.44 -38.70 -15.66
CA GLY A 108 -8.57 -39.36 -16.34
C GLY A 108 -9.46 -40.12 -15.38
N GLY A 109 -10.70 -39.70 -15.23
CA GLY A 109 -11.64 -40.12 -14.18
C GLY A 109 -11.29 -39.52 -12.81
N SER A 110 -12.00 -39.97 -11.77
CA SER A 110 -11.72 -39.58 -10.39
C SER A 110 -10.44 -40.26 -9.88
N VAL A 111 -9.47 -39.45 -9.45
CA VAL A 111 -8.20 -39.92 -8.86
C VAL A 111 -8.24 -39.66 -7.36
N PHE A 112 -8.11 -40.72 -6.57
CA PHE A 112 -8.10 -40.66 -5.11
C PHE A 112 -6.69 -40.93 -4.57
N ILE A 113 -6.18 -40.03 -3.74
CA ILE A 113 -4.91 -40.19 -3.02
C ILE A 113 -5.20 -40.81 -1.65
N GLY A 114 -4.70 -42.03 -1.46
CA GLY A 114 -4.94 -42.90 -0.31
C GLY A 114 -6.37 -43.45 -0.23
N GLU A 115 -6.56 -44.43 0.65
CA GLU A 115 -7.88 -44.95 1.02
C GLU A 115 -8.56 -44.03 2.04
N ASN A 116 -9.87 -43.91 1.95
CA ASN A 116 -10.67 -43.08 2.85
C ASN A 116 -10.74 -43.69 4.27
N LEU A 117 -10.05 -43.08 5.24
CA LEU A 117 -9.95 -43.62 6.61
C LEU A 117 -11.27 -43.62 7.40
N ILE A 118 -12.28 -42.86 6.97
CA ILE A 118 -13.61 -42.89 7.60
C ILE A 118 -14.31 -44.22 7.23
N SER A 119 -14.33 -44.55 5.95
CA SER A 119 -14.95 -45.80 5.45
C SER A 119 -14.09 -47.05 5.65
N ASN A 120 -12.77 -46.88 5.67
CA ASN A 120 -11.78 -47.94 5.90
C ASN A 120 -10.71 -47.47 6.92
N PRO A 121 -10.98 -47.57 8.23
CA PRO A 121 -10.04 -47.11 9.27
C PRO A 121 -8.68 -47.83 9.31
N SER A 122 -8.49 -48.89 8.53
CA SER A 122 -7.20 -49.60 8.36
C SER A 122 -6.64 -49.43 6.95
N GLY A 123 -7.15 -48.47 6.19
CA GLY A 123 -6.75 -48.18 4.82
C GLY A 123 -5.34 -47.59 4.75
N ALA A 124 -4.70 -47.74 3.59
CA ALA A 124 -3.42 -47.15 3.29
C ALA A 124 -3.56 -45.66 2.97
N THR A 125 -2.82 -44.81 3.67
CA THR A 125 -2.68 -43.37 3.38
C THR A 125 -1.58 -43.15 2.35
N ALA A 126 -1.66 -42.08 1.57
CA ALA A 126 -0.62 -41.71 0.61
C ALA A 126 -0.40 -40.19 0.60
N THR A 127 0.73 -39.77 0.04
CA THR A 127 1.02 -38.36 -0.23
C THR A 127 1.12 -38.10 -1.74
N LEU A 128 0.50 -37.01 -2.19
CA LEU A 128 0.68 -36.46 -3.53
C LEU A 128 1.67 -35.29 -3.47
N ASP A 129 2.89 -35.50 -3.95
CA ASP A 129 3.91 -34.45 -4.03
C ASP A 129 3.94 -33.84 -5.43
N ILE A 130 3.68 -32.54 -5.53
CA ILE A 130 3.66 -31.81 -6.80
C ILE A 130 4.74 -30.74 -6.79
N GLY A 131 5.70 -30.86 -7.71
CA GLY A 131 6.80 -29.90 -7.84
C GLY A 131 6.37 -28.59 -8.51
N ALA A 132 7.03 -27.49 -8.14
CA ALA A 132 6.83 -26.17 -8.74
C ALA A 132 6.90 -26.21 -10.28
N GLY A 133 5.96 -25.53 -10.93
CA GLY A 133 5.82 -25.49 -12.38
C GLY A 133 5.10 -26.68 -13.02
N ALA A 134 4.59 -27.66 -12.24
CA ALA A 134 3.78 -28.74 -12.80
C ALA A 134 2.52 -28.20 -13.50
N ILE A 135 2.05 -28.92 -14.53
CA ILE A 135 0.74 -28.71 -15.15
C ILE A 135 -0.06 -30.01 -14.98
N LEU A 136 -1.14 -29.97 -14.21
CA LEU A 136 -2.11 -31.05 -14.11
C LEU A 136 -3.35 -30.64 -14.91
N PHE A 137 -3.98 -31.57 -15.62
CA PHE A 137 -5.19 -31.24 -16.35
C PHE A 137 -6.21 -32.37 -16.45
N GLY A 138 -7.49 -32.04 -16.29
CA GLY A 138 -8.60 -32.96 -16.55
C GLY A 138 -8.74 -33.26 -18.03
N GLN A 139 -8.90 -34.53 -18.40
CA GLN A 139 -9.10 -34.97 -19.78
C GLN A 139 -10.56 -34.77 -20.25
N ASN A 140 -11.51 -34.74 -19.32
CA ASN A 140 -12.95 -34.60 -19.48
C ASN A 140 -13.54 -33.83 -18.29
N GLY A 141 -14.81 -33.41 -18.43
CA GLY A 141 -15.55 -32.69 -17.39
C GLY A 141 -15.59 -33.39 -16.04
N GLU A 142 -15.88 -34.69 -16.01
CA GLU A 142 -16.03 -35.47 -14.77
C GLU A 142 -14.70 -35.83 -14.07
N ASP A 143 -13.56 -35.42 -14.62
CA ASP A 143 -12.24 -35.76 -14.05
C ASP A 143 -11.94 -34.87 -12.84
N VAL A 144 -11.66 -35.49 -11.69
CA VAL A 144 -11.47 -34.80 -10.39
C VAL A 144 -10.28 -35.38 -9.63
N LEU A 145 -9.55 -34.53 -8.92
CA LEU A 145 -8.49 -34.94 -8.00
C LEU A 145 -8.97 -34.87 -6.55
N VAL A 146 -8.89 -35.98 -5.84
CA VAL A 146 -9.41 -36.11 -4.47
C VAL A 146 -8.31 -36.56 -3.51
N ILE A 147 -8.13 -35.81 -2.41
CA ILE A 147 -7.31 -36.21 -1.27
C ILE A 147 -8.23 -36.81 -0.21
N ASN A 148 -8.05 -38.10 0.10
CA ASN A 148 -8.89 -38.76 1.10
C ASN A 148 -8.45 -38.43 2.54
N PRO A 149 -9.36 -38.56 3.53
CA PRO A 149 -9.03 -38.30 4.93
C PRO A 149 -7.84 -39.14 5.41
N GLY A 150 -6.88 -38.48 6.06
CA GLY A 150 -5.60 -39.05 6.51
C GLY A 150 -4.49 -39.11 5.45
N SER A 151 -4.79 -38.77 4.19
CA SER A 151 -3.80 -38.60 3.12
C SER A 151 -3.47 -37.13 2.92
N GLN A 152 -2.39 -36.84 2.20
CA GLN A 152 -1.87 -35.46 2.07
C GLN A 152 -1.58 -35.07 0.63
N ILE A 153 -1.68 -33.78 0.34
CA ILE A 153 -1.15 -33.12 -0.85
C ILE A 153 -0.06 -32.13 -0.45
N ASN A 154 1.11 -32.21 -1.08
CA ASN A 154 2.19 -31.25 -0.95
C ASN A 154 2.42 -30.56 -2.30
N ALA A 155 1.73 -29.44 -2.51
CA ALA A 155 1.83 -28.62 -3.71
C ALA A 155 2.48 -27.28 -3.34
N ALA A 156 3.81 -27.18 -3.48
CA ALA A 156 4.59 -25.99 -3.17
C ALA A 156 5.20 -25.39 -4.45
N GLY A 157 4.40 -24.61 -5.16
CA GLY A 157 4.84 -23.77 -6.27
C GLY A 157 5.67 -22.58 -5.81
N THR A 158 6.01 -21.71 -6.76
CA THR A 158 6.63 -20.41 -6.49
C THR A 158 6.00 -19.36 -7.38
N ALA A 159 6.17 -18.08 -7.07
CA ALA A 159 5.63 -17.01 -7.91
C ALA A 159 6.06 -17.13 -9.38
N ALA A 160 7.33 -17.49 -9.64
CA ALA A 160 7.85 -17.67 -11.00
C ALA A 160 7.49 -19.02 -11.66
N GLN A 161 7.07 -20.00 -10.86
CA GLN A 161 6.74 -21.36 -11.32
C GLN A 161 5.51 -21.88 -10.54
N PRO A 162 4.33 -21.28 -10.75
CA PRO A 162 3.12 -21.75 -10.09
C PRO A 162 2.77 -23.17 -10.56
N ILE A 163 2.14 -23.94 -9.68
CA ILE A 163 1.50 -25.19 -10.06
C ILE A 163 0.16 -24.82 -10.71
N VAL A 164 -0.12 -25.42 -11.87
CA VAL A 164 -1.36 -25.16 -12.60
C VAL A 164 -2.15 -26.45 -12.69
N MET A 165 -3.40 -26.41 -12.25
CA MET A 165 -4.41 -27.45 -12.44
C MET A 165 -5.51 -26.88 -13.34
N THR A 166 -5.72 -27.47 -14.52
CA THR A 166 -6.55 -26.87 -15.58
C THR A 166 -7.27 -27.95 -16.40
N SER A 167 -7.79 -27.59 -17.57
CA SER A 167 -8.43 -28.50 -18.52
C SER A 167 -7.50 -28.88 -19.67
N LYS A 168 -7.83 -29.98 -20.36
CA LYS A 168 -7.15 -30.38 -21.61
C LYS A 168 -7.34 -29.33 -22.72
N GLN A 169 -8.45 -28.59 -22.72
CA GLN A 169 -8.79 -27.55 -23.69
C GLN A 169 -7.87 -26.34 -23.56
N ASP A 170 -7.62 -25.90 -22.32
CA ASP A 170 -6.65 -24.86 -21.99
C ASP A 170 -5.22 -25.26 -22.44
N VAL A 171 -4.79 -26.48 -22.09
CA VAL A 171 -3.49 -27.03 -22.54
C VAL A 171 -3.38 -27.08 -24.07
N ALA A 172 -4.49 -27.35 -24.78
CA ALA A 172 -4.51 -27.43 -26.24
C ALA A 172 -4.35 -26.06 -26.93
N ASP A 173 -4.67 -24.96 -26.22
CA ASP A 173 -4.52 -23.58 -26.70
C ASP A 173 -3.03 -23.18 -26.84
N GLY A 174 -2.17 -23.85 -26.08
CA GLY A 174 -0.72 -23.67 -26.12
C GLY A 174 -0.18 -22.68 -25.08
N SER A 175 -1.05 -22.14 -24.23
CA SER A 175 -0.75 -21.33 -23.05
C SER A 175 -1.71 -21.73 -21.94
N VAL A 176 -1.24 -21.71 -20.68
CA VAL A 176 -2.07 -21.94 -19.47
C VAL A 176 -2.00 -20.72 -18.52
N ASP A 177 -1.56 -19.60 -19.09
CA ASP A 177 -1.13 -18.37 -18.40
C ASP A 177 -1.85 -17.13 -18.95
N ASP A 178 -2.67 -17.25 -19.99
CA ASP A 178 -3.29 -16.09 -20.67
C ASP A 178 -4.73 -15.78 -20.23
N GLY A 179 -5.32 -16.62 -19.37
CA GLY A 179 -6.68 -16.43 -18.87
C GLY A 179 -7.76 -16.74 -19.89
N SER A 180 -7.45 -17.46 -20.96
CA SER A 180 -8.43 -17.99 -21.90
C SER A 180 -8.23 -19.48 -22.10
N SER A 181 -9.32 -20.20 -22.41
CA SER A 181 -9.19 -21.56 -22.93
C SER A 181 -9.81 -21.62 -24.32
N SER A 182 -9.03 -22.08 -25.30
CA SER A 182 -9.42 -22.07 -26.72
C SER A 182 -9.74 -20.66 -27.23
N GLY A 183 -9.04 -19.65 -26.70
CA GLY A 183 -9.23 -18.23 -27.01
C GLY A 183 -10.51 -17.60 -26.47
N ASP A 184 -11.21 -18.26 -25.55
CA ASP A 184 -12.42 -17.78 -24.90
C ASP A 184 -12.18 -17.58 -23.40
N THR A 185 -12.47 -16.39 -22.89
CA THR A 185 -12.23 -16.00 -21.49
C THR A 185 -13.41 -16.30 -20.58
N THR A 186 -14.58 -16.71 -21.11
CA THR A 186 -15.79 -16.96 -20.32
C THR A 186 -16.09 -18.45 -20.13
N VAL A 187 -15.17 -19.33 -20.53
CA VAL A 187 -15.36 -20.78 -20.42
C VAL A 187 -15.17 -21.24 -18.98
N ARG A 188 -15.97 -22.22 -18.55
CA ARG A 188 -16.00 -22.76 -17.18
C ARG A 188 -16.36 -24.26 -17.23
N GLY A 189 -16.20 -24.99 -16.13
CA GLY A 189 -16.75 -26.35 -15.97
C GLY A 189 -16.15 -27.39 -16.93
N GLN A 190 -14.90 -27.21 -17.35
CA GLN A 190 -14.25 -28.09 -18.32
C GLN A 190 -13.65 -29.35 -17.69
N TRP A 191 -13.49 -29.35 -16.36
CA TRP A 191 -13.09 -30.49 -15.53
C TRP A 191 -13.60 -30.31 -14.08
N GLY A 192 -13.41 -31.30 -13.22
CA GLY A 192 -14.04 -31.38 -11.90
C GLY A 192 -13.33 -30.67 -10.76
N GLY A 193 -12.11 -30.15 -10.94
CA GLY A 193 -11.42 -29.42 -9.87
C GLY A 193 -10.70 -30.30 -8.83
N LEU A 194 -10.45 -29.70 -7.66
CA LEU A 194 -9.71 -30.30 -6.55
C LEU A 194 -10.61 -30.43 -5.31
N THR A 195 -10.65 -31.62 -4.72
CA THR A 195 -11.36 -31.86 -3.47
C THR A 195 -10.41 -32.40 -2.40
N ILE A 196 -10.45 -31.81 -1.21
CA ILE A 196 -9.64 -32.23 -0.07
C ILE A 196 -10.57 -32.60 1.08
N ASN A 197 -10.55 -33.88 1.45
CA ASN A 197 -11.37 -34.42 2.53
C ASN A 197 -10.51 -34.60 3.77
N GLY A 198 -10.86 -33.93 4.86
CA GLY A 198 -10.20 -34.03 6.16
C GLY A 198 -11.04 -34.74 7.22
N LEU A 199 -10.48 -34.76 8.43
CA LEU A 199 -11.03 -35.36 9.65
C LEU A 199 -11.50 -34.32 10.68
N ALA A 200 -11.54 -33.04 10.31
CA ALA A 200 -11.93 -31.96 11.20
C ALA A 200 -13.44 -31.89 11.43
N PRO A 201 -13.89 -31.23 12.51
CA PRO A 201 -15.31 -31.13 12.86
C PRO A 201 -16.20 -30.54 11.77
N ILE A 202 -17.38 -31.13 11.61
CA ILE A 202 -18.49 -30.57 10.80
C ILE A 202 -19.79 -30.63 11.62
N ASN A 203 -20.79 -29.85 11.20
CA ASN A 203 -22.13 -29.88 11.82
C ASN A 203 -23.20 -30.60 10.99
N ASP A 204 -22.87 -31.02 9.76
CA ASP A 204 -23.72 -31.89 8.92
C ASP A 204 -23.29 -33.35 8.99
N CYS A 205 -24.17 -34.22 9.48
CA CYS A 205 -23.90 -35.64 9.54
C CYS A 205 -24.91 -36.42 8.68
N ASP A 206 -24.44 -37.22 7.72
CA ASP A 206 -25.28 -38.15 6.94
C ASP A 206 -26.05 -39.10 7.89
N VAL A 207 -25.37 -39.54 8.95
CA VAL A 207 -26.00 -40.28 10.04
C VAL A 207 -26.70 -39.29 10.97
N THR A 208 -28.00 -39.04 10.74
CA THR A 208 -28.85 -38.11 11.51
C THR A 208 -28.90 -38.31 13.04
N THR A 209 -28.35 -39.41 13.55
CA THR A 209 -28.20 -39.68 15.00
C THR A 209 -26.82 -39.39 15.56
N ALA A 210 -25.82 -39.15 14.69
CA ALA A 210 -24.50 -38.73 15.10
C ALA A 210 -24.59 -37.34 15.74
N THR A 211 -23.69 -37.08 16.69
CA THR A 211 -23.58 -35.75 17.29
C THR A 211 -22.58 -34.95 16.45
N PRO A 212 -22.89 -33.72 16.04
CA PRO A 212 -21.93 -32.80 15.41
C PRO A 212 -20.57 -32.76 16.13
N ALA A 213 -19.50 -32.47 15.38
CA ALA A 213 -18.12 -32.41 15.88
C ALA A 213 -17.63 -33.68 16.63
N THR A 214 -18.12 -34.85 16.24
CA THR A 214 -17.61 -36.15 16.74
C THR A 214 -17.08 -37.00 15.60
N ALA A 215 -16.18 -37.96 15.86
CA ALA A 215 -15.69 -38.90 14.84
C ALA A 215 -16.81 -39.68 14.09
N ALA A 216 -18.02 -39.73 14.63
CA ALA A 216 -19.17 -40.37 13.98
C ALA A 216 -19.95 -39.44 13.04
N CYS A 217 -19.71 -38.13 13.09
CA CYS A 217 -20.29 -37.16 12.19
C CYS A 217 -19.42 -37.05 10.93
N ASN A 218 -19.94 -37.58 9.84
CA ASN A 218 -19.33 -37.49 8.52
C ASN A 218 -20.43 -37.31 7.47
N LYS A 219 -20.03 -36.78 6.32
CA LYS A 219 -20.90 -36.49 5.18
C LYS A 219 -20.23 -36.95 3.90
N THR A 220 -21.05 -37.32 2.91
CA THR A 220 -20.59 -37.64 1.56
C THR A 220 -20.40 -36.34 0.78
N GLY A 221 -19.21 -36.14 0.23
CA GLY A 221 -18.92 -35.04 -0.68
C GLY A 221 -19.58 -35.21 -2.05
N GLU A 222 -19.87 -34.08 -2.69
CA GLU A 222 -20.52 -34.01 -4.00
C GLU A 222 -19.66 -34.64 -5.10
N GLY A 223 -20.28 -34.99 -6.23
CA GLY A 223 -19.61 -35.67 -7.35
C GLY A 223 -19.00 -37.05 -7.00
N GLY A 224 -19.37 -37.63 -5.86
CA GLY A 224 -18.81 -38.90 -5.39
C GLY A 224 -17.37 -38.79 -4.88
N THR A 225 -17.00 -37.64 -4.34
CA THR A 225 -15.64 -37.34 -3.83
C THR A 225 -15.30 -38.03 -2.50
N GLY A 226 -16.22 -38.78 -1.89
CA GLY A 226 -15.96 -39.64 -0.73
C GLY A 226 -16.50 -39.07 0.59
N LEU A 227 -16.17 -39.70 1.71
CA LEU A 227 -16.59 -39.23 3.04
C LEU A 227 -15.57 -38.24 3.62
N TYR A 228 -16.06 -37.22 4.34
CA TYR A 228 -15.26 -36.28 5.11
C TYR A 228 -15.90 -35.99 6.47
N GLY A 229 -15.14 -35.31 7.35
CA GLY A 229 -15.59 -34.89 8.68
C GLY A 229 -15.14 -35.81 9.80
N GLY A 230 -15.12 -35.28 11.03
CA GLY A 230 -14.70 -36.01 12.21
C GLY A 230 -14.64 -35.15 13.47
N ASP A 231 -13.62 -35.39 14.29
CA ASP A 231 -13.38 -34.68 15.55
C ASP A 231 -11.92 -34.21 15.74
N ASP A 232 -11.12 -34.17 14.67
CA ASP A 232 -9.73 -33.76 14.72
C ASP A 232 -9.52 -32.38 14.08
N PRO A 233 -9.69 -31.27 14.84
CA PRO A 233 -9.47 -29.93 14.30
C PRO A 233 -8.00 -29.70 13.89
N MET A 234 -7.06 -30.50 14.38
CA MET A 234 -5.64 -30.39 14.04
C MET A 234 -5.25 -31.24 12.83
N ASP A 235 -6.23 -31.88 12.15
CA ASP A 235 -5.96 -32.68 10.97
C ASP A 235 -5.18 -31.88 9.92
N SER A 236 -4.30 -32.57 9.22
CA SER A 236 -3.48 -31.98 8.18
C SER A 236 -3.61 -32.78 6.89
N SER A 237 -4.18 -32.14 5.88
CA SER A 237 -4.25 -32.63 4.51
C SER A 237 -3.05 -32.15 3.67
N GLY A 238 -2.05 -31.51 4.29
CA GLY A 238 -0.81 -31.09 3.65
C GLY A 238 -0.69 -29.58 3.40
N THR A 239 -0.23 -29.18 2.22
CA THR A 239 0.09 -27.79 1.87
C THR A 239 -0.25 -27.45 0.43
N LEU A 240 -0.91 -26.30 0.24
CA LEU A 240 -1.07 -25.63 -1.05
C LEU A 240 -0.37 -24.27 -1.00
N SER A 241 0.59 -24.04 -1.90
CA SER A 241 1.31 -22.78 -2.06
C SER A 241 1.58 -22.48 -3.53
N TYR A 242 1.20 -21.29 -4.02
CA TYR A 242 1.32 -20.88 -5.43
C TYR A 242 0.69 -21.89 -6.38
N VAL A 243 -0.61 -22.14 -6.18
CA VAL A 243 -1.42 -23.08 -6.95
C VAL A 243 -2.52 -22.32 -7.67
N ARG A 244 -2.71 -22.60 -8.96
CA ARG A 244 -3.88 -22.14 -9.72
C ARG A 244 -4.76 -23.32 -10.11
N VAL A 245 -6.05 -23.21 -9.83
CA VAL A 245 -7.11 -24.11 -10.33
C VAL A 245 -7.96 -23.33 -11.33
N GLN A 246 -7.98 -23.77 -12.58
CA GLN A 246 -8.56 -23.01 -13.69
C GLN A 246 -9.67 -23.82 -14.38
N TYR A 247 -10.77 -23.19 -14.78
CA TYR A 247 -11.81 -23.78 -15.63
C TYR A 247 -12.48 -25.04 -15.03
N ALA A 248 -12.50 -25.13 -13.70
CA ALA A 248 -13.06 -26.23 -12.95
C ALA A 248 -14.59 -26.08 -12.78
N GLY A 249 -15.17 -26.98 -11.98
CA GLY A 249 -16.54 -26.89 -11.51
C GLY A 249 -17.59 -27.67 -12.31
N PHE A 250 -17.28 -28.90 -12.72
CA PHE A 250 -18.18 -29.63 -13.60
C PHE A 250 -19.55 -29.97 -12.98
N GLN A 251 -20.62 -29.44 -13.59
CA GLN A 251 -22.01 -29.75 -13.25
C GLN A 251 -22.44 -31.13 -13.79
N PHE A 252 -22.79 -32.07 -12.91
CA PHE A 252 -23.39 -33.35 -13.33
C PHE A 252 -24.87 -33.18 -13.66
N ASN A 253 -25.58 -32.40 -12.83
CA ASN A 253 -26.97 -31.98 -12.97
C ASN A 253 -27.22 -30.78 -12.04
N GLY A 254 -28.40 -30.16 -12.08
CA GLY A 254 -28.67 -28.93 -11.30
C GLY A 254 -28.88 -29.12 -9.79
N GLU A 255 -28.38 -30.20 -9.21
CA GLU A 255 -28.35 -30.49 -7.75
C GLU A 255 -27.02 -31.17 -7.32
N ASP A 256 -26.07 -31.42 -8.24
CA ASP A 256 -24.82 -32.14 -7.95
C ASP A 256 -23.73 -31.61 -8.88
N GLU A 257 -22.83 -30.83 -8.29
CA GLU A 257 -21.82 -30.03 -8.98
C GLU A 257 -20.48 -30.20 -8.26
N LEU A 258 -19.41 -29.70 -8.85
CA LEU A 258 -18.10 -29.67 -8.22
C LEU A 258 -17.65 -28.21 -8.19
N ASN A 259 -16.74 -27.88 -7.28
CA ASN A 259 -16.21 -26.53 -7.16
C ASN A 259 -14.84 -26.40 -7.84
N GLY A 260 -14.28 -25.19 -7.80
CA GLY A 260 -12.87 -25.00 -8.10
C GLY A 260 -12.00 -25.78 -7.11
N ILE A 261 -12.17 -25.46 -5.82
CA ILE A 261 -11.60 -26.22 -4.71
C ILE A 261 -12.64 -26.41 -3.60
N SER A 262 -12.89 -27.65 -3.21
CA SER A 262 -13.71 -27.96 -2.02
C SER A 262 -12.82 -28.37 -0.85
N PHE A 263 -12.89 -27.62 0.26
CA PHE A 263 -12.26 -27.97 1.53
C PHE A 263 -13.29 -28.61 2.45
N GLN A 264 -13.30 -29.94 2.48
CA GLN A 264 -14.32 -30.71 3.15
C GLN A 264 -13.81 -31.23 4.51
N GLY A 265 -14.21 -30.60 5.62
CA GLY A 265 -13.78 -30.97 6.97
C GLY A 265 -12.26 -30.91 7.15
N VAL A 266 -11.59 -29.90 6.59
CA VAL A 266 -10.12 -29.76 6.63
C VAL A 266 -9.68 -29.07 7.92
N GLY A 267 -8.65 -29.62 8.58
CA GLY A 267 -8.15 -29.10 9.87
C GLY A 267 -7.09 -28.01 9.75
N GLU A 268 -6.83 -27.33 10.86
CA GLU A 268 -5.88 -26.20 10.97
C GLU A 268 -4.41 -26.62 10.82
N GLY A 269 -4.14 -27.93 10.82
CA GLY A 269 -2.83 -28.47 10.48
C GLY A 269 -2.50 -28.36 8.98
N THR A 270 -3.47 -28.02 8.14
CA THR A 270 -3.30 -27.82 6.68
C THR A 270 -2.87 -26.38 6.39
N GLN A 271 -1.90 -26.19 5.52
CA GLN A 271 -1.38 -24.86 5.16
C GLN A 271 -1.89 -24.41 3.79
N LEU A 272 -2.66 -23.32 3.75
CA LEU A 272 -3.18 -22.72 2.52
C LEU A 272 -2.60 -21.32 2.32
N SER A 273 -1.86 -21.13 1.23
CA SER A 273 -1.31 -19.83 0.88
C SER A 273 -1.21 -19.61 -0.62
N HIS A 274 -1.45 -18.41 -1.15
CA HIS A 274 -1.24 -18.09 -2.58
C HIS A 274 -1.97 -19.07 -3.50
N ILE A 275 -3.29 -19.09 -3.40
CA ILE A 275 -4.17 -19.95 -4.20
C ILE A 275 -4.97 -19.06 -5.13
N GLN A 276 -5.05 -19.41 -6.42
CA GLN A 276 -5.99 -18.80 -7.33
C GLN A 276 -6.99 -19.84 -7.83
N VAL A 277 -8.27 -19.49 -7.81
CA VAL A 277 -9.29 -20.14 -8.62
C VAL A 277 -9.73 -19.19 -9.73
N HIS A 278 -9.71 -19.69 -10.96
CA HIS A 278 -10.03 -18.90 -12.15
C HIS A 278 -11.11 -19.61 -12.96
N ASN A 279 -12.24 -18.93 -13.19
CA ASN A 279 -13.31 -19.43 -14.05
C ASN A 279 -13.85 -20.80 -13.63
N SER A 280 -14.14 -20.98 -12.33
CA SER A 280 -14.97 -22.10 -11.87
C SER A 280 -16.41 -21.91 -12.34
N GLN A 281 -17.08 -22.97 -12.77
CA GLN A 281 -18.49 -22.91 -13.16
C GLN A 281 -19.43 -22.78 -11.96
N ASP A 282 -19.06 -23.43 -10.86
CA ASP A 282 -19.72 -23.35 -9.58
C ASP A 282 -18.89 -22.42 -8.67
N ASP A 283 -18.78 -22.74 -7.39
CA ASP A 283 -17.99 -21.93 -6.47
C ASP A 283 -16.51 -21.88 -6.82
N GLY A 284 -15.90 -20.75 -6.49
CA GLY A 284 -14.44 -20.62 -6.55
C GLY A 284 -13.79 -21.56 -5.53
N VAL A 285 -14.01 -21.25 -4.25
CA VAL A 285 -13.63 -22.09 -3.12
C VAL A 285 -14.83 -22.26 -2.21
N GLU A 286 -15.04 -23.48 -1.72
CA GLU A 286 -16.07 -23.75 -0.71
C GLU A 286 -15.51 -24.50 0.50
N PHE A 287 -15.84 -24.02 1.70
CA PHE A 287 -15.50 -24.64 2.97
C PHE A 287 -16.71 -25.37 3.57
N TYR A 288 -16.63 -26.70 3.62
CA TYR A 288 -17.63 -27.54 4.27
C TYR A 288 -17.15 -27.93 5.67
N GLY A 289 -17.43 -27.08 6.66
CA GLY A 289 -16.93 -27.26 8.02
C GLY A 289 -15.40 -27.25 8.12
N GLY A 290 -14.87 -27.80 9.21
CA GLY A 290 -13.44 -27.82 9.51
C GLY A 290 -12.92 -26.53 10.16
N THR A 291 -11.60 -26.44 10.29
CA THR A 291 -10.90 -25.35 11.00
C THR A 291 -9.68 -24.83 10.23
N VAL A 292 -9.58 -25.15 8.93
CA VAL A 292 -8.44 -24.76 8.11
C VAL A 292 -8.34 -23.23 7.99
N ASN A 293 -7.11 -22.72 8.07
CA ASN A 293 -6.78 -21.31 7.90
C ASN A 293 -6.20 -21.06 6.50
N GLY A 294 -6.40 -19.87 5.95
CA GLY A 294 -5.88 -19.46 4.64
C GLY A 294 -5.33 -18.04 4.60
N LYS A 295 -4.33 -17.82 3.73
CA LYS A 295 -3.84 -16.48 3.39
C LYS A 295 -3.62 -16.31 1.88
N TYR A 296 -3.82 -15.13 1.32
CA TYR A 296 -3.52 -14.85 -0.09
C TYR A 296 -4.34 -15.72 -1.05
N ILE A 297 -5.67 -15.53 -1.07
CA ILE A 297 -6.58 -16.25 -1.96
C ILE A 297 -7.09 -15.29 -3.03
N VAL A 298 -7.07 -15.72 -4.30
CA VAL A 298 -7.58 -14.96 -5.45
C VAL A 298 -8.66 -15.77 -6.13
N ILE A 299 -9.86 -15.22 -6.24
CA ILE A 299 -10.95 -15.81 -7.00
C ILE A 299 -11.32 -14.88 -8.13
N THR A 300 -11.34 -15.40 -9.35
CA THR A 300 -11.61 -14.61 -10.56
C THR A 300 -12.63 -15.32 -11.42
N GLY A 301 -13.73 -14.64 -11.73
CA GLY A 301 -14.76 -15.12 -12.65
C GLY A 301 -15.40 -16.45 -12.24
N SER A 302 -15.75 -16.66 -10.97
CA SER A 302 -16.63 -17.79 -10.61
C SER A 302 -18.03 -17.62 -11.22
N GLY A 303 -18.69 -18.75 -11.49
CA GLY A 303 -20.07 -18.78 -12.02
C GLY A 303 -21.16 -18.80 -11.00
N ASP A 304 -20.84 -19.24 -9.79
CA ASP A 304 -21.70 -19.06 -8.64
C ASP A 304 -20.99 -18.17 -7.61
N ASP A 305 -20.83 -18.63 -6.37
CA ASP A 305 -20.24 -17.85 -5.29
C ASP A 305 -18.70 -17.90 -5.35
N SER A 306 -18.04 -16.79 -5.03
CA SER A 306 -16.57 -16.76 -5.15
C SER A 306 -15.91 -17.49 -3.99
N ILE A 307 -16.34 -17.18 -2.76
CA ILE A 307 -15.96 -17.88 -1.55
C ILE A 307 -17.27 -18.25 -0.84
N ASP A 308 -17.50 -19.55 -0.64
CA ASP A 308 -18.62 -20.06 0.12
C ASP A 308 -18.14 -20.82 1.36
N TRP A 309 -18.93 -20.78 2.43
CA TRP A 309 -18.79 -21.69 3.54
C TRP A 309 -20.12 -22.13 4.14
N THR A 310 -20.11 -23.35 4.64
CA THR A 310 -21.23 -23.98 5.30
C THR A 310 -20.74 -24.99 6.35
N ASP A 311 -21.67 -25.74 6.93
CA ASP A 311 -21.43 -26.93 7.75
C ASP A 311 -20.51 -26.71 8.98
N GLY A 312 -20.39 -25.48 9.46
CA GLY A 312 -19.73 -25.14 10.71
C GLY A 312 -18.25 -24.79 10.61
N TRP A 313 -17.81 -24.16 9.50
CA TRP A 313 -16.41 -23.79 9.32
C TRP A 313 -15.97 -22.73 10.35
N ASP A 314 -14.89 -23.00 11.07
CA ASP A 314 -14.36 -22.18 12.18
C ASP A 314 -12.85 -21.97 11.96
N GLY A 315 -12.49 -21.24 10.90
CA GLY A 315 -11.11 -20.94 10.51
C GLY A 315 -10.85 -19.44 10.25
N ASP A 316 -9.59 -19.10 9.97
CA ASP A 316 -9.16 -17.73 9.69
C ASP A 316 -8.81 -17.54 8.20
N LEU A 317 -9.19 -16.42 7.60
CA LEU A 317 -8.81 -16.02 6.24
C LEU A 317 -8.32 -14.57 6.16
N GLN A 318 -7.13 -14.35 5.59
CA GLN A 318 -6.56 -13.01 5.37
C GLN A 318 -6.05 -12.78 3.95
N TYR A 319 -6.17 -11.56 3.45
CA TYR A 319 -5.69 -11.15 2.11
C TYR A 319 -6.40 -11.94 1.00
N ALA A 320 -7.70 -11.65 0.81
CA ALA A 320 -8.48 -12.26 -0.25
C ALA A 320 -8.90 -11.23 -1.31
N LEU A 321 -8.68 -11.55 -2.58
CA LEU A 321 -9.15 -10.79 -3.73
C LEU A 321 -10.21 -11.58 -4.48
N VAL A 322 -11.41 -11.02 -4.60
CA VAL A 322 -12.48 -11.56 -5.45
C VAL A 322 -12.76 -10.56 -6.57
N ILE A 323 -12.83 -11.06 -7.79
CA ILE A 323 -13.29 -10.29 -8.95
C ILE A 323 -14.23 -11.15 -9.78
N GLN A 324 -15.51 -10.79 -9.81
CA GLN A 324 -16.52 -11.47 -10.63
C GLN A 324 -16.45 -11.02 -12.09
N ASP A 325 -16.95 -11.87 -12.99
CA ASP A 325 -17.16 -11.51 -14.40
C ASP A 325 -18.45 -10.70 -14.57
N ASP A 326 -18.54 -9.91 -15.64
CA ASP A 326 -19.72 -9.10 -15.95
C ASP A 326 -20.92 -9.92 -16.43
N THR A 327 -20.72 -11.17 -16.84
CA THR A 327 -21.77 -11.95 -17.51
C THR A 327 -22.40 -13.04 -16.65
N ASP A 328 -21.74 -13.43 -15.56
CA ASP A 328 -22.12 -14.56 -14.72
C ASP A 328 -21.39 -14.51 -13.37
N GLY A 329 -21.97 -15.13 -12.35
CA GLY A 329 -21.57 -15.04 -10.94
C GLY A 329 -22.73 -14.61 -10.03
N ASP A 330 -22.75 -15.10 -8.79
CA ASP A 330 -23.75 -14.75 -7.78
C ASP A 330 -23.11 -13.82 -6.72
N ARG A 331 -22.54 -14.34 -5.64
CA ARG A 331 -22.03 -13.54 -4.52
C ARG A 331 -20.51 -13.49 -4.46
N GLY A 332 -19.98 -12.41 -3.90
CA GLY A 332 -18.57 -12.32 -3.55
C GLY A 332 -18.22 -13.28 -2.41
N ILE A 333 -19.09 -13.34 -1.41
CA ILE A 333 -19.05 -14.28 -0.30
C ILE A 333 -20.47 -14.79 -0.02
N GLU A 334 -20.62 -16.11 0.04
CA GLU A 334 -21.75 -16.76 0.69
C GLU A 334 -21.33 -17.35 2.03
N ALA A 335 -22.15 -17.15 3.05
CA ALA A 335 -21.77 -17.41 4.42
C ALA A 335 -22.90 -18.08 5.20
N ASP A 336 -22.94 -19.41 5.12
CA ASP A 336 -23.91 -20.25 5.80
C ASP A 336 -23.35 -20.86 7.09
N ASN A 337 -24.25 -21.09 8.04
CA ASN A 337 -24.04 -22.15 9.02
C ASN A 337 -24.74 -23.43 8.61
N ARG A 338 -26.09 -23.43 8.68
CA ARG A 338 -26.90 -24.57 8.24
C ARG A 338 -28.35 -24.16 7.99
N SER A 339 -28.79 -24.25 6.75
CA SER A 339 -30.11 -23.75 6.30
C SER A 339 -31.31 -24.43 6.97
N ASN A 340 -31.20 -25.69 7.40
CA ASN A 340 -32.30 -26.43 8.04
C ASN A 340 -32.28 -26.43 9.58
N ASP A 341 -31.21 -25.94 10.20
CA ASP A 341 -31.07 -25.76 11.65
C ASP A 341 -30.04 -24.66 11.94
N THR A 342 -30.48 -23.39 11.96
CA THR A 342 -29.59 -22.23 12.01
C THR A 342 -28.82 -22.09 13.33
N ASP A 343 -29.19 -22.84 14.37
CA ASP A 343 -28.55 -22.81 15.69
C ASP A 343 -27.64 -24.02 15.96
N ILE A 344 -27.44 -24.91 14.97
CA ILE A 344 -26.63 -26.11 15.16
C ILE A 344 -25.18 -25.76 15.51
N LEU A 345 -24.58 -26.52 16.41
CA LEU A 345 -23.17 -26.36 16.82
C LEU A 345 -22.29 -27.46 16.20
N PRO A 346 -21.00 -27.19 15.93
CA PRO A 346 -20.38 -25.87 15.93
C PRO A 346 -21.00 -24.98 14.84
N ARG A 347 -21.11 -23.67 15.11
CA ARG A 347 -21.59 -22.72 14.11
C ARG A 347 -20.44 -22.31 13.22
N SER A 348 -20.73 -22.00 11.94
CA SER A 348 -19.76 -21.35 11.08
C SER A 348 -19.40 -20.00 11.68
N ASN A 349 -18.16 -19.85 12.13
CA ASN A 349 -17.67 -18.70 12.87
C ASN A 349 -16.25 -18.30 12.43
N PRO A 350 -16.00 -18.12 11.13
CA PRO A 350 -14.66 -17.80 10.68
C PRO A 350 -14.28 -16.34 11.01
N ASN A 351 -12.98 -16.06 11.14
CA ASN A 351 -12.45 -14.69 11.20
C ASN A 351 -11.85 -14.30 9.85
N LEU A 352 -12.37 -13.23 9.24
CA LEU A 352 -11.89 -12.70 7.97
C LEU A 352 -11.32 -11.29 8.15
N SER A 353 -10.17 -11.01 7.53
CA SER A 353 -9.58 -9.66 7.51
C SER A 353 -8.90 -9.36 6.17
N ASN A 354 -8.83 -8.08 5.79
CA ASN A 354 -8.14 -7.63 4.56
C ASN A 354 -8.71 -8.28 3.29
N LEU A 355 -9.96 -7.96 2.95
CA LEU A 355 -10.65 -8.48 1.77
C LEU A 355 -10.88 -7.36 0.74
N THR A 356 -10.76 -7.66 -0.54
CA THR A 356 -11.17 -6.76 -1.62
C THR A 356 -12.05 -7.52 -2.60
N LEU A 357 -13.31 -7.09 -2.75
CA LEU A 357 -14.32 -7.72 -3.58
C LEU A 357 -14.78 -6.75 -4.67
N PHE A 358 -14.68 -7.17 -5.93
CA PHE A 358 -15.23 -6.49 -7.10
C PHE A 358 -16.34 -7.33 -7.72
N GLY A 359 -17.56 -6.79 -7.74
CA GLY A 359 -18.72 -7.38 -8.38
C GLY A 359 -18.73 -7.11 -9.89
N GLY A 360 -19.35 -8.01 -10.63
CA GLY A 360 -19.65 -7.82 -12.05
C GLY A 360 -21.08 -7.32 -12.27
N ALA A 361 -21.44 -7.00 -13.51
CA ALA A 361 -22.77 -6.49 -13.84
C ALA A 361 -23.96 -7.41 -13.46
N THR A 362 -23.72 -8.70 -13.20
CA THR A 362 -24.72 -9.68 -12.74
C THR A 362 -24.62 -10.05 -11.27
N GLY A 363 -23.57 -9.60 -10.56
CA GLY A 363 -23.34 -9.97 -9.16
C GLY A 363 -24.46 -9.50 -8.23
N SER A 364 -24.92 -10.37 -7.34
CA SER A 364 -26.03 -10.09 -6.42
C SER A 364 -25.54 -9.37 -5.17
N ASP A 365 -24.81 -10.07 -4.30
CA ASP A 365 -24.40 -9.56 -3.00
C ASP A 365 -22.87 -9.65 -2.87
N GLY A 366 -22.23 -8.60 -2.34
CA GLY A 366 -20.81 -8.63 -2.03
C GLY A 366 -20.52 -9.65 -0.95
N MET A 367 -21.30 -9.61 0.13
CA MET A 367 -21.30 -10.63 1.19
C MET A 367 -22.73 -10.94 1.62
N LYS A 368 -23.14 -12.20 1.47
CA LYS A 368 -24.43 -12.70 1.95
C LYS A 368 -24.24 -13.52 3.21
N LEU A 369 -24.60 -12.94 4.34
CA LEU A 369 -24.48 -13.58 5.65
C LEU A 369 -25.82 -14.23 6.00
N ARG A 370 -25.88 -15.57 6.06
CA ARG A 370 -27.16 -16.25 6.25
C ARG A 370 -27.11 -17.54 7.06
N ALA A 371 -28.29 -18.15 7.21
CA ALA A 371 -28.53 -19.43 7.86
C ALA A 371 -27.91 -19.59 9.27
N GLY A 372 -27.82 -18.50 10.04
CA GLY A 372 -27.19 -18.50 11.36
C GLY A 372 -25.67 -18.64 11.32
N THR A 373 -24.96 -18.04 10.36
CA THR A 373 -23.51 -17.80 10.48
C THR A 373 -23.19 -16.82 11.62
N ASP A 374 -22.04 -16.98 12.27
CA ASP A 374 -21.52 -16.10 13.35
C ASP A 374 -20.37 -15.18 12.91
N GLY A 375 -19.81 -15.41 11.71
CA GLY A 375 -18.50 -14.89 11.27
C GLY A 375 -18.13 -13.47 11.68
N ASN A 376 -16.82 -13.26 11.88
CA ASN A 376 -16.21 -11.99 12.25
C ASN A 376 -15.42 -11.43 11.07
N ILE A 377 -15.98 -10.42 10.40
CA ILE A 377 -15.46 -9.87 9.14
C ILE A 377 -15.02 -8.42 9.37
N ALA A 378 -13.76 -8.12 9.06
CA ALA A 378 -13.26 -6.74 9.13
C ALA A 378 -12.35 -6.35 7.97
N ASN A 379 -12.13 -5.03 7.84
CA ASN A 379 -11.12 -4.44 6.95
C ASN A 379 -11.32 -4.82 5.48
N ALA A 380 -12.55 -4.70 4.99
CA ALA A 380 -12.91 -5.10 3.63
C ALA A 380 -13.27 -3.91 2.74
N ILE A 381 -13.03 -4.06 1.44
CA ILE A 381 -13.48 -3.15 0.39
C ILE A 381 -14.43 -3.94 -0.51
N VAL A 382 -15.65 -3.44 -0.72
CA VAL A 382 -16.71 -4.13 -1.48
C VAL A 382 -17.31 -3.19 -2.52
N ILE A 383 -17.08 -3.49 -3.80
CA ILE A 383 -17.39 -2.57 -4.90
C ILE A 383 -18.23 -3.28 -5.96
N GLY A 384 -19.31 -2.62 -6.42
CA GLY A 384 -19.98 -3.00 -7.68
C GLY A 384 -20.91 -4.21 -7.64
N PHE A 385 -21.40 -4.59 -6.46
CA PHE A 385 -22.44 -5.62 -6.29
C PHE A 385 -23.84 -4.99 -6.25
N GLY A 386 -24.90 -5.82 -6.28
CA GLY A 386 -26.26 -5.38 -5.94
C GLY A 386 -26.30 -4.81 -4.52
N ASP A 387 -26.15 -5.65 -3.49
CA ASP A 387 -25.96 -5.22 -2.10
C ASP A 387 -24.49 -5.38 -1.69
N GLY A 388 -23.97 -4.49 -0.84
CA GLY A 388 -22.58 -4.56 -0.38
C GLY A 388 -22.41 -5.68 0.65
N VAL A 389 -23.19 -5.61 1.73
CA VAL A 389 -23.34 -6.68 2.71
C VAL A 389 -24.83 -6.86 2.95
N ASP A 390 -25.32 -8.08 2.89
CA ASP A 390 -26.70 -8.42 3.20
C ASP A 390 -26.76 -9.53 4.26
N PHE A 391 -27.51 -9.30 5.33
CA PHE A 391 -27.71 -10.27 6.40
C PHE A 391 -29.14 -10.81 6.40
N ASP A 392 -29.25 -12.10 6.08
CA ASP A 392 -30.51 -12.81 5.96
C ASP A 392 -30.61 -13.94 6.98
N GLN A 393 -31.83 -14.26 7.41
CA GLN A 393 -32.10 -15.46 8.23
C GLN A 393 -31.24 -15.58 9.51
N GLN A 394 -31.48 -14.69 10.46
CA GLN A 394 -30.87 -14.72 11.79
C GLN A 394 -31.03 -16.08 12.49
N SER A 395 -29.99 -16.46 13.24
CA SER A 395 -30.06 -17.55 14.25
C SER A 395 -31.26 -17.33 15.19
N THR A 396 -31.96 -18.40 15.59
CA THR A 396 -33.08 -18.23 16.53
C THR A 396 -32.61 -17.92 17.95
N ALA A 397 -31.31 -18.09 18.24
CA ALA A 397 -30.65 -17.64 19.45
C ALA A 397 -30.33 -16.13 19.46
N GLY A 398 -30.54 -15.41 18.35
CA GLY A 398 -30.35 -13.95 18.26
C GLY A 398 -28.90 -13.50 18.25
N VAL A 399 -28.00 -14.37 17.79
CA VAL A 399 -26.59 -14.03 17.56
C VAL A 399 -26.44 -13.55 16.12
N GLU A 400 -25.65 -12.51 15.91
CA GLU A 400 -25.40 -11.88 14.62
C GLU A 400 -23.89 -11.88 14.33
N PRO A 401 -23.50 -11.94 13.05
CA PRO A 401 -22.12 -11.72 12.63
C PRO A 401 -21.57 -10.38 13.11
N THR A 402 -20.25 -10.30 13.27
CA THR A 402 -19.59 -9.00 13.53
C THR A 402 -19.01 -8.47 12.23
N VAL A 403 -19.37 -7.24 11.86
CA VAL A 403 -18.89 -6.56 10.65
C VAL A 403 -18.30 -5.21 11.04
N ALA A 404 -17.07 -4.93 10.63
CA ALA A 404 -16.39 -3.68 10.96
C ALA A 404 -15.42 -3.19 9.87
N SER A 405 -15.17 -1.89 9.78
CA SER A 405 -14.17 -1.32 8.87
C SER A 405 -14.37 -1.74 7.42
N ILE A 406 -15.61 -1.61 6.93
CA ILE A 406 -15.98 -1.94 5.56
C ILE A 406 -16.12 -0.66 4.75
N TYR A 407 -15.46 -0.58 3.61
CA TYR A 407 -15.77 0.42 2.57
C TYR A 407 -16.67 -0.21 1.52
N THR A 408 -17.86 0.33 1.30
CA THR A 408 -18.74 -0.11 0.21
C THR A 408 -18.98 1.01 -0.79
N ALA A 409 -18.93 0.67 -2.09
CA ALA A 409 -19.23 1.64 -3.15
C ALA A 409 -19.85 1.02 -4.39
N GLY A 410 -20.75 1.76 -5.05
CA GLY A 410 -21.40 1.28 -6.27
C GLY A 410 -22.32 0.08 -6.06
N ASN A 411 -22.84 -0.08 -4.84
CA ASN A 411 -23.82 -1.08 -4.41
C ASN A 411 -24.91 -0.41 -3.55
N ASN A 412 -25.90 -1.17 -3.10
CA ASN A 412 -26.98 -0.68 -2.23
C ASN A 412 -26.59 -0.55 -0.74
N GLY A 413 -25.29 -0.57 -0.42
CA GLY A 413 -24.78 -0.36 0.94
C GLY A 413 -24.76 -1.62 1.81
N ILE A 414 -24.88 -1.41 3.13
CA ILE A 414 -24.94 -2.48 4.14
C ILE A 414 -26.39 -2.64 4.58
N VAL A 415 -26.94 -3.84 4.40
CA VAL A 415 -28.36 -4.15 4.55
C VAL A 415 -28.57 -5.12 5.73
N ASP A 416 -29.56 -4.79 6.56
CA ASP A 416 -30.08 -5.62 7.66
C ASP A 416 -29.06 -6.07 8.74
N ILE A 417 -27.84 -5.51 8.75
CA ILE A 417 -26.83 -5.67 9.81
C ILE A 417 -26.18 -4.34 10.18
N THR A 418 -25.69 -4.24 11.43
CA THR A 418 -24.89 -3.08 11.86
C THR A 418 -23.41 -3.33 11.60
N ALA A 419 -22.75 -2.41 10.89
CA ALA A 419 -21.31 -2.40 10.73
C ALA A 419 -20.66 -1.19 11.43
N THR A 420 -19.63 -1.43 12.24
CA THR A 420 -18.91 -0.35 12.95
C THR A 420 -17.74 0.16 12.13
N ASP A 421 -17.44 1.46 12.24
CA ASP A 421 -16.30 2.08 11.54
C ASP A 421 -16.29 1.86 10.02
N SER A 422 -17.48 1.67 9.43
CA SER A 422 -17.67 1.44 8.00
C SER A 422 -18.13 2.70 7.25
N VAL A 423 -17.86 2.75 5.96
CA VAL A 423 -18.21 3.86 5.06
C VAL A 423 -18.98 3.34 3.85
N GLU A 424 -20.18 3.87 3.62
CA GLU A 424 -20.96 3.66 2.39
C GLU A 424 -20.81 4.89 1.48
N ALA A 425 -20.29 4.70 0.28
CA ALA A 425 -20.01 5.76 -0.68
C ALA A 425 -20.68 5.52 -2.03
N SER A 426 -20.93 6.59 -2.79
CA SER A 426 -21.49 6.47 -4.15
C SER A 426 -20.47 6.00 -5.19
N GLY A 427 -19.17 6.12 -4.89
CA GLY A 427 -18.05 5.76 -5.77
C GLY A 427 -16.82 5.46 -4.93
N ASN A 428 -15.76 4.97 -5.58
CA ASN A 428 -14.51 4.58 -4.95
C ASN A 428 -13.33 5.37 -5.55
N THR A 429 -12.18 5.31 -4.90
CA THR A 429 -10.91 5.87 -5.38
C THR A 429 -9.86 4.81 -5.68
N MET A 430 -10.26 3.55 -5.87
CA MET A 430 -9.34 2.45 -6.15
C MET A 430 -8.52 2.74 -7.40
N ASN A 431 -7.23 2.46 -7.35
CA ASN A 431 -6.36 2.42 -8.53
C ASN A 431 -6.07 0.94 -8.84
N GLY A 432 -6.78 0.37 -9.81
CA GLY A 432 -6.75 -1.07 -10.05
C GLY A 432 -7.22 -1.83 -8.80
N VAL A 433 -6.32 -2.62 -8.20
CA VAL A 433 -6.61 -3.34 -6.94
C VAL A 433 -6.11 -2.63 -5.68
N ILE A 434 -5.40 -1.50 -5.82
CA ILE A 434 -4.80 -0.78 -4.70
C ILE A 434 -5.79 0.23 -4.09
N PRO A 435 -6.03 0.20 -2.76
CA PRO A 435 -6.88 1.17 -2.08
C PRO A 435 -6.45 2.63 -2.27
N GLY A 436 -7.40 3.50 -2.64
CA GLY A 436 -7.17 4.93 -2.80
C GLY A 436 -7.49 5.74 -1.54
N GLN A 437 -7.55 7.07 -1.67
CA GLN A 437 -7.75 7.98 -0.54
C GLN A 437 -9.04 7.69 0.25
N ALA A 438 -10.16 7.44 -0.43
CA ALA A 438 -11.44 7.22 0.22
C ALA A 438 -11.48 5.91 1.00
N GLU A 439 -10.87 4.85 0.46
CA GLU A 439 -10.78 3.55 1.13
C GLU A 439 -9.81 3.62 2.32
N ARG A 440 -8.67 4.32 2.17
CA ARG A 440 -7.69 4.52 3.25
C ARG A 440 -8.21 5.33 4.44
N ALA A 441 -9.24 6.15 4.24
CA ALA A 441 -9.83 6.95 5.31
C ALA A 441 -10.68 6.12 6.28
N VAL A 442 -11.00 4.87 5.95
CA VAL A 442 -11.75 3.98 6.83
C VAL A 442 -10.86 3.54 8.01
N PRO A 443 -11.32 3.72 9.27
CA PRO A 443 -10.57 3.24 10.43
C PRO A 443 -10.34 1.74 10.35
N VAL A 444 -9.14 1.28 10.70
CA VAL A 444 -8.78 -0.14 10.67
C VAL A 444 -9.20 -0.81 11.98
N THR A 445 -9.89 -1.94 11.89
CA THR A 445 -10.30 -2.73 13.05
C THR A 445 -9.30 -3.86 13.27
N ASN A 446 -8.76 -3.98 14.48
CA ASN A 446 -8.05 -5.18 14.87
C ASN A 446 -9.06 -6.27 15.28
N ASN A 447 -9.31 -7.22 14.39
CA ASN A 447 -10.17 -8.38 14.62
C ASN A 447 -9.38 -9.69 14.72
N SER A 448 -8.10 -9.64 15.12
CA SER A 448 -7.24 -10.81 15.35
C SER A 448 -7.72 -11.62 16.56
N VAL A 449 -8.88 -12.28 16.42
CA VAL A 449 -9.49 -13.21 17.40
C VAL A 449 -9.16 -14.64 16.95
N GLY A 450 -7.86 -14.92 16.82
CA GLY A 450 -7.32 -16.16 16.27
C GLY A 450 -5.82 -15.95 16.09
N ASN A 451 -4.99 -16.92 16.48
CA ASN A 451 -3.54 -16.71 16.52
C ASN A 451 -2.88 -16.65 15.12
N SER A 452 -3.66 -16.74 14.04
CA SER A 452 -3.19 -16.87 12.64
C SER A 452 -3.21 -15.58 11.82
N LEU A 453 -4.06 -14.61 12.18
CA LEU A 453 -4.19 -13.34 11.44
C LEU A 453 -3.06 -12.37 11.81
N ASP A 454 -2.45 -11.78 10.78
CA ASP A 454 -1.53 -10.65 10.97
C ASP A 454 -2.30 -9.43 11.47
N THR A 455 -1.66 -8.56 12.24
CA THR A 455 -2.30 -7.33 12.73
C THR A 455 -2.49 -6.35 11.57
N PRO A 456 -3.74 -5.98 11.24
CA PRO A 456 -4.01 -5.10 10.10
C PRO A 456 -3.62 -3.65 10.40
N THR A 457 -3.05 -2.97 9.41
CA THR A 457 -2.75 -1.52 9.44
C THR A 457 -3.46 -0.75 8.33
N TYR A 458 -4.24 -1.44 7.49
CA TYR A 458 -5.04 -0.90 6.39
C TYR A 458 -6.28 -1.79 6.16
N ILE A 459 -7.25 -1.28 5.39
CA ILE A 459 -8.37 -2.07 4.88
C ILE A 459 -8.13 -2.52 3.44
N GLY A 460 -8.80 -3.60 3.02
CA GLY A 460 -8.57 -4.22 1.71
C GLY A 460 -7.45 -5.24 1.72
N ALA A 461 -7.33 -5.99 0.63
CA ALA A 461 -6.36 -7.08 0.47
C ALA A 461 -4.93 -6.62 0.15
N PHE A 462 -4.74 -5.34 -0.15
CA PHE A 462 -3.46 -4.78 -0.60
C PHE A 462 -3.03 -3.63 0.30
N ASP A 463 -1.75 -3.59 0.65
CA ASP A 463 -1.16 -2.49 1.39
C ASP A 463 -0.99 -1.28 0.45
N PRO A 464 -1.81 -0.24 0.59
CA PRO A 464 -1.79 0.87 -0.36
C PRO A 464 -0.54 1.76 -0.22
N LEU A 465 0.30 1.50 0.78
CA LEU A 465 1.52 2.28 1.04
C LEU A 465 2.78 1.56 0.58
N ASN A 466 2.74 0.23 0.48
CA ASN A 466 3.90 -0.61 0.15
C ASN A 466 3.72 -1.44 -1.14
N GLU A 467 2.50 -1.54 -1.67
CA GLU A 467 2.18 -2.31 -2.87
C GLU A 467 1.69 -1.42 -4.02
N THR A 468 1.99 -1.84 -5.25
CA THR A 468 1.51 -1.18 -6.48
C THR A 468 0.83 -2.22 -7.37
N ASN A 469 0.05 -1.79 -8.37
CA ASN A 469 -0.57 -2.73 -9.33
C ASN A 469 0.45 -3.60 -10.09
N GLY A 470 1.68 -3.11 -10.30
CA GLY A 470 2.75 -3.84 -10.97
C GLY A 470 3.68 -4.63 -10.03
N SER A 471 3.56 -4.43 -8.72
CA SER A 471 4.39 -5.08 -7.70
C SER A 471 3.61 -5.20 -6.39
N ASN A 472 2.96 -6.35 -6.22
CA ASN A 472 2.18 -6.75 -5.04
C ASN A 472 2.21 -8.28 -4.90
N TRP A 473 1.59 -8.83 -3.86
CA TRP A 473 1.60 -10.28 -3.59
C TRP A 473 0.96 -11.16 -4.67
N THR A 474 0.14 -10.61 -5.59
CA THR A 474 -0.41 -11.34 -6.75
C THR A 474 0.55 -11.39 -7.94
N THR A 475 1.59 -10.56 -7.95
CA THR A 475 2.46 -10.36 -9.11
C THR A 475 3.23 -11.63 -9.50
N GLY A 476 3.21 -11.95 -10.79
CA GLY A 476 4.03 -13.00 -11.40
C GLY A 476 3.40 -14.41 -11.42
N TRP A 477 2.36 -14.67 -10.63
CA TRP A 477 1.77 -16.02 -10.54
C TRP A 477 0.28 -16.09 -10.85
N THR A 478 -0.47 -15.00 -10.70
CA THR A 478 -1.90 -14.98 -10.98
C THR A 478 -2.22 -14.72 -12.46
N ILE A 479 -3.42 -15.11 -12.87
CA ILE A 479 -4.06 -14.62 -14.10
C ILE A 479 -4.80 -13.32 -13.75
N THR A 480 -4.53 -12.24 -14.49
CA THR A 480 -4.99 -10.88 -14.15
C THR A 480 -5.95 -10.28 -15.17
N ASN A 481 -6.50 -11.06 -16.10
CA ASN A 481 -7.38 -10.57 -17.17
C ASN A 481 -8.67 -9.91 -16.64
N TYR A 482 -9.13 -10.30 -15.46
CA TYR A 482 -10.28 -9.68 -14.77
C TYR A 482 -9.90 -8.51 -13.87
N PHE A 483 -8.61 -8.26 -13.62
CA PHE A 483 -8.23 -7.22 -12.66
C PHE A 483 -8.71 -5.86 -13.14
N PRO A 484 -9.30 -5.03 -12.25
CA PRO A 484 -9.71 -3.69 -12.60
C PRO A 484 -8.53 -2.94 -13.22
N PRO A 485 -8.78 -2.16 -14.29
CA PRO A 485 -7.72 -1.36 -14.89
C PRO A 485 -7.16 -0.41 -13.84
N SER A 486 -5.83 -0.31 -13.79
CA SER A 486 -5.17 0.73 -13.02
C SER A 486 -5.08 2.02 -13.84
N ASP A 487 -5.03 3.15 -13.14
CA ASP A 487 -4.78 4.47 -13.74
C ASP A 487 -3.37 4.58 -14.36
N SER A 488 -2.56 3.52 -14.26
CA SER A 488 -1.18 3.46 -14.75
C SER A 488 -1.04 3.43 -16.28
N THR A 489 -2.13 3.56 -17.06
CA THR A 489 -2.03 3.66 -18.52
C THR A 489 -1.76 5.09 -19.01
N GLY A 490 -1.59 6.06 -18.12
CA GLY A 490 -1.26 7.43 -18.49
C GLY A 490 -0.91 8.34 -17.32
N CYS A 491 -0.69 9.61 -17.65
CA CYS A 491 -0.63 10.68 -16.66
C CYS A 491 -2.05 10.94 -16.09
N PRO A 492 -2.20 11.15 -14.77
CA PRO A 492 -3.51 11.33 -14.14
C PRO A 492 -4.24 12.56 -14.70
N SER A 493 -5.57 12.56 -14.61
CA SER A 493 -6.40 13.70 -15.02
C SER A 493 -5.92 14.99 -14.33
N GLY A 494 -5.87 16.09 -15.08
CA GLY A 494 -5.31 17.35 -14.61
C GLY A 494 -3.80 17.52 -14.90
N THR A 495 -3.12 16.48 -15.36
CA THR A 495 -1.73 16.54 -15.85
C THR A 495 -1.64 16.22 -17.35
N ALA A 496 -0.47 16.47 -17.95
CA ALA A 496 -0.21 16.17 -19.37
C ALA A 496 1.03 15.29 -19.55
N VAL A 497 1.06 14.42 -20.55
CA VAL A 497 2.28 13.65 -20.89
C VAL A 497 3.33 14.59 -21.49
N SER A 498 4.57 14.58 -20.98
CA SER A 498 5.64 15.47 -21.50
C SER A 498 6.19 15.02 -22.85
N GLY A 499 6.21 13.71 -23.09
CA GLY A 499 6.90 13.09 -24.22
C GLY A 499 8.41 12.90 -24.01
N ASP A 500 8.95 13.34 -22.88
CA ASP A 500 10.32 13.09 -22.49
C ASP A 500 10.50 11.64 -22.01
N PRO A 501 11.64 11.01 -22.29
CA PRO A 501 11.93 9.70 -21.73
C PRO A 501 12.13 9.80 -20.22
N VAL A 502 11.65 8.80 -19.48
CA VAL A 502 12.02 8.64 -18.06
C VAL A 502 13.55 8.48 -17.97
N PRO A 503 14.24 9.25 -17.10
CA PRO A 503 15.69 9.17 -16.96
C PRO A 503 16.20 7.76 -16.64
N ALA A 504 17.40 7.45 -17.12
CA ALA A 504 17.97 6.11 -16.99
C ALA A 504 18.20 5.73 -15.53
N GLY A 505 17.81 4.50 -15.17
CA GLY A 505 17.95 3.97 -13.80
C GLY A 505 16.71 4.16 -12.93
N ARG A 506 15.65 4.79 -13.45
CA ARG A 506 14.35 4.87 -12.78
C ARG A 506 13.32 3.90 -13.37
N SER A 507 12.22 3.69 -12.67
CA SER A 507 11.21 2.66 -12.94
C SER A 507 9.82 3.19 -13.27
N GLU A 508 9.63 4.50 -13.33
CA GLU A 508 8.34 5.11 -13.69
C GLU A 508 7.98 4.89 -15.17
N ASN A 509 6.69 4.93 -15.46
CA ASN A 509 6.15 4.66 -16.79
C ASN A 509 6.26 5.87 -17.72
N LEU A 510 5.93 7.05 -17.21
CA LEU A 510 5.84 8.30 -17.97
C LEU A 510 6.37 9.48 -17.16
N VAL A 511 6.69 10.55 -17.87
CA VAL A 511 6.91 11.88 -17.30
C VAL A 511 5.65 12.73 -17.53
N CYS A 512 5.07 13.22 -16.44
CA CYS A 512 3.80 13.96 -16.40
C CYS A 512 4.04 15.41 -15.99
N ILE A 513 3.47 16.35 -16.74
CA ILE A 513 3.59 17.80 -16.54
C ILE A 513 2.44 18.28 -15.67
N LEU A 514 2.77 18.93 -14.55
CA LEU A 514 1.80 19.66 -13.73
C LEU A 514 1.41 20.98 -14.40
N PRO A 515 0.14 21.40 -14.32
CA PRO A 515 -0.25 22.72 -14.78
C PRO A 515 0.26 23.80 -13.80
N ASN A 516 0.62 24.98 -14.31
CA ASN A 516 1.05 26.11 -13.46
C ASN A 516 -0.06 26.63 -12.50
N ALA A 517 -1.31 26.23 -12.73
CA ALA A 517 -2.42 26.50 -11.82
C ALA A 517 -3.26 25.22 -11.67
N ILE A 518 -3.33 24.70 -10.44
CA ILE A 518 -4.17 23.57 -10.08
C ILE A 518 -5.49 24.14 -9.55
N SER A 519 -6.54 24.05 -10.36
CA SER A 519 -7.83 24.71 -10.10
C SER A 519 -8.93 23.81 -9.53
N GLU A 520 -8.64 22.53 -9.43
CA GLU A 520 -9.49 21.47 -8.87
C GLU A 520 -8.58 20.46 -8.17
N ASP A 521 -9.15 19.60 -7.34
CA ASP A 521 -8.39 18.58 -6.63
C ASP A 521 -7.62 17.71 -7.64
N LEU A 522 -6.32 17.52 -7.37
CA LEU A 522 -5.41 16.80 -8.23
C LEU A 522 -4.67 15.75 -7.39
N THR A 523 -4.76 14.48 -7.81
CA THR A 523 -3.98 13.39 -7.22
C THR A 523 -2.84 13.00 -8.15
N LEU A 524 -1.61 13.05 -7.65
CA LEU A 524 -0.43 12.53 -8.32
C LEU A 524 -0.22 11.09 -7.88
N THR A 525 -0.35 10.18 -8.84
CA THR A 525 -0.32 8.73 -8.61
C THR A 525 1.10 8.17 -8.71
N ASN A 526 1.39 7.17 -7.88
CA ASN A 526 2.65 6.44 -7.97
C ASN A 526 2.76 5.71 -9.34
N GLY A 527 3.99 5.49 -9.79
CA GLY A 527 4.31 4.88 -11.09
C GLY A 527 4.54 5.87 -12.22
N ASN A 528 4.36 7.18 -11.96
CA ASN A 528 4.70 8.27 -12.87
C ASN A 528 5.73 9.22 -12.21
N LEU A 529 6.53 9.87 -13.04
CA LEU A 529 7.45 10.93 -12.64
C LEU A 529 6.84 12.29 -12.99
N TYR A 530 6.84 13.27 -12.08
CA TYR A 530 6.16 14.55 -12.30
C TYR A 530 7.13 15.70 -12.49
N THR A 531 6.82 16.61 -13.41
CA THR A 531 7.64 17.78 -13.72
C THR A 531 6.80 19.03 -13.90
N PHE A 532 7.42 20.20 -13.76
CA PHE A 532 6.79 21.49 -14.00
C PHE A 532 7.81 22.53 -14.49
N GLU A 533 7.33 23.62 -15.10
CA GLU A 533 8.14 24.78 -15.50
C GLU A 533 7.47 26.07 -14.99
N GLY A 534 8.26 26.94 -14.36
CA GLY A 534 7.79 28.08 -13.61
C GLY A 534 7.09 27.69 -12.31
N THR A 535 6.37 28.64 -11.71
CA THR A 535 5.68 28.40 -10.44
C THR A 535 4.35 27.68 -10.64
N VAL A 536 4.11 26.62 -9.87
CA VAL A 536 2.82 25.94 -9.76
C VAL A 536 2.05 26.48 -8.55
N PHE A 537 0.86 27.04 -8.78
CA PHE A 537 -0.03 27.48 -7.71
C PHE A 537 -1.18 26.49 -7.52
N VAL A 538 -1.32 25.97 -6.29
CA VAL A 538 -2.48 25.17 -5.87
C VAL A 538 -3.56 26.10 -5.34
N GLY A 539 -4.66 26.20 -6.10
CA GLY A 539 -5.77 27.10 -5.82
C GLY A 539 -5.49 28.58 -6.08
N THR A 540 -6.43 29.43 -5.65
CA THR A 540 -6.27 30.90 -5.61
C THR A 540 -6.34 31.42 -4.18
N ASP A 541 -5.58 32.47 -3.89
CA ASP A 541 -5.57 33.17 -2.60
C ASP A 541 -6.98 33.47 -2.04
N ALA A 542 -7.32 32.84 -0.91
CA ALA A 542 -8.55 33.10 -0.16
C ALA A 542 -8.57 34.41 0.62
N GLY A 543 -7.45 35.14 0.71
CA GLY A 543 -7.32 36.31 1.56
C GLY A 543 -7.12 35.97 3.04
N ALA A 544 -6.73 37.00 3.80
CA ALA A 544 -6.36 36.92 5.22
C ALA A 544 -7.51 36.60 6.19
N ASN A 545 -8.78 36.88 5.82
CA ASN A 545 -9.92 36.69 6.70
C ASN A 545 -10.59 35.34 6.46
N ALA A 546 -10.39 34.36 7.35
CA ALA A 546 -10.99 33.03 7.20
C ALA A 546 -12.53 33.05 7.25
N SER A 547 -13.13 34.04 7.91
CA SER A 547 -14.59 34.18 7.98
C SER A 547 -15.22 34.91 6.78
N ASP A 548 -14.41 35.51 5.91
CA ASP A 548 -14.84 36.21 4.69
C ASP A 548 -13.85 35.96 3.55
N PRO A 549 -13.72 34.71 3.08
CA PRO A 549 -12.74 34.37 2.06
C PRO A 549 -13.07 35.02 0.71
N LYS A 550 -12.04 35.49 0.00
CA LYS A 550 -12.14 36.02 -1.36
C LYS A 550 -12.66 34.96 -2.33
N ASP A 551 -13.43 35.40 -3.33
CA ASP A 551 -13.89 34.57 -4.45
C ASP A 551 -12.70 33.92 -5.18
N GLY A 552 -12.89 32.70 -5.68
CA GLY A 552 -11.86 31.96 -6.42
C GLY A 552 -12.11 30.46 -6.35
N PHE A 553 -11.08 29.67 -6.66
CA PHE A 553 -11.12 28.22 -6.51
C PHE A 553 -10.16 27.77 -5.41
N ARG A 554 -10.47 26.63 -4.79
CA ARG A 554 -9.63 25.93 -3.81
C ARG A 554 -9.39 24.55 -4.35
N ALA A 555 -8.21 24.04 -4.10
CA ALA A 555 -7.81 22.72 -4.54
C ALA A 555 -6.97 22.05 -3.46
N THR A 556 -7.02 20.73 -3.47
CA THR A 556 -6.11 19.86 -2.73
C THR A 556 -5.18 19.19 -3.73
N LEU A 557 -3.87 19.36 -3.53
CA LEU A 557 -2.86 18.57 -4.23
C LEU A 557 -2.52 17.36 -3.37
N THR A 558 -3.05 16.19 -3.74
CA THR A 558 -2.74 14.92 -3.09
C THR A 558 -1.57 14.26 -3.80
N ILE A 559 -0.56 13.83 -3.05
CA ILE A 559 0.64 13.19 -3.59
C ILE A 559 0.77 11.81 -2.93
N GLU A 560 0.70 10.75 -3.74
CA GLU A 560 0.83 9.37 -3.25
C GLU A 560 2.25 9.04 -2.79
N PRO A 561 2.42 8.03 -1.90
CA PRO A 561 3.74 7.54 -1.51
C PRO A 561 4.65 7.20 -2.70
N GLY A 562 5.93 7.52 -2.57
CA GLY A 562 6.97 7.23 -3.57
C GLY A 562 6.98 8.15 -4.80
N VAL A 563 6.04 9.09 -4.91
CA VAL A 563 6.03 10.06 -6.01
C VAL A 563 7.25 10.97 -5.96
N THR A 564 7.89 11.13 -7.11
CA THR A 564 8.94 12.14 -7.33
C THR A 564 8.40 13.28 -8.21
N ILE A 565 8.58 14.53 -7.75
CA ILE A 565 8.24 15.75 -8.48
C ILE A 565 9.51 16.58 -8.65
N TYR A 566 9.76 17.10 -9.85
CA TYR A 566 10.93 17.93 -10.09
C TYR A 566 10.69 19.22 -10.88
N GLY A 567 11.31 20.30 -10.41
CA GLY A 567 11.48 21.55 -11.16
C GLY A 567 12.56 21.40 -12.23
N ARG A 568 12.38 22.02 -13.39
CA ARG A 568 13.32 22.01 -14.52
C ARG A 568 14.35 23.14 -14.47
N SER A 569 14.06 24.19 -13.72
CA SER A 569 14.89 25.38 -13.61
C SER A 569 14.90 25.93 -12.18
N GLY A 570 15.89 26.77 -11.90
CA GLY A 570 16.05 27.43 -10.60
C GLY A 570 14.79 28.18 -10.14
N GLU A 571 14.13 28.90 -11.06
CA GLU A 571 12.95 29.74 -10.74
C GLU A 571 11.68 28.92 -10.48
N ASP A 572 11.70 27.59 -10.67
CA ASP A 572 10.52 26.75 -10.55
C ASP A 572 10.20 26.47 -9.08
N ALA A 573 9.00 26.83 -8.62
CA ALA A 573 8.56 26.61 -7.24
C ALA A 573 7.16 25.99 -7.17
N LEU A 574 6.88 25.26 -6.09
CA LEU A 574 5.54 24.74 -5.78
C LEU A 574 4.92 25.57 -4.65
N VAL A 575 3.73 26.12 -4.89
CA VAL A 575 3.08 27.06 -3.97
C VAL A 575 1.67 26.59 -3.62
N ILE A 576 1.40 26.46 -2.32
CA ILE A 576 0.06 26.23 -1.79
C ILE A 576 -0.54 27.59 -1.39
N THR A 577 -1.63 28.00 -2.02
CA THR A 577 -2.26 29.30 -1.73
C THR A 577 -3.23 29.22 -0.55
N ARG A 578 -3.43 30.33 0.17
CA ARG A 578 -4.33 30.41 1.33
C ARG A 578 -5.70 29.77 1.06
N GLY A 579 -6.10 28.85 1.94
CA GLY A 579 -7.34 28.09 1.88
C GLY A 579 -7.33 26.87 0.94
N SER A 580 -6.20 26.60 0.28
CA SER A 580 -5.94 25.38 -0.49
C SER A 580 -5.01 24.46 0.31
N LYS A 581 -4.84 23.21 -0.13
CA LYS A 581 -4.13 22.20 0.65
C LYS A 581 -3.13 21.39 -0.15
N ILE A 582 -2.12 20.87 0.55
CA ILE A 582 -1.26 19.78 0.09
C ILE A 582 -1.45 18.56 1.01
N GLU A 583 -1.67 17.38 0.43
CA GLU A 583 -1.70 16.12 1.16
C GLU A 583 -0.57 15.24 0.64
N ALA A 584 0.64 15.48 1.16
CA ALA A 584 1.85 14.72 0.83
C ALA A 584 2.02 13.57 1.82
N LEU A 585 1.52 12.39 1.43
CA LEU A 585 1.34 11.24 2.31
C LEU A 585 2.39 10.17 2.01
N GLY A 586 3.68 10.51 2.15
CA GLY A 586 4.78 9.56 2.00
C GLY A 586 4.83 8.52 3.11
N THR A 587 5.73 7.55 2.97
CA THR A 587 6.08 6.62 4.05
C THR A 587 7.58 6.46 4.19
N ALA A 588 8.03 5.84 5.29
CA ALA A 588 9.44 5.52 5.46
C ALA A 588 10.01 4.66 4.31
N ALA A 589 9.19 3.73 3.78
CA ALA A 589 9.56 2.85 2.68
C ALA A 589 9.44 3.51 1.30
N ALA A 590 8.52 4.47 1.15
CA ALA A 590 8.23 5.17 -0.09
C ALA A 590 8.06 6.68 0.17
N PRO A 591 9.15 7.40 0.49
CA PRO A 591 9.07 8.83 0.76
C PRO A 591 8.76 9.62 -0.51
N ILE A 592 8.05 10.74 -0.35
CA ILE A 592 7.83 11.69 -1.45
C ILE A 592 9.09 12.51 -1.64
N VAL A 593 9.48 12.74 -2.90
CA VAL A 593 10.68 13.52 -3.23
C VAL A 593 10.31 14.72 -4.09
N LEU A 594 10.57 15.92 -3.58
CA LEU A 594 10.51 17.19 -4.32
C LEU A 594 11.96 17.64 -4.59
N THR A 595 12.34 17.74 -5.87
CA THR A 595 13.77 17.90 -6.23
C THR A 595 13.96 18.68 -7.55
N ALA A 596 15.18 18.74 -8.05
CA ALA A 596 15.53 19.34 -9.34
C ALA A 596 15.74 18.29 -10.45
N ALA A 597 15.61 18.71 -11.70
CA ALA A 597 15.82 17.83 -12.86
C ALA A 597 17.18 17.12 -12.86
N SER A 598 18.25 17.82 -12.46
CA SER A 598 19.60 17.27 -12.40
C SER A 598 19.73 16.10 -11.42
N ASP A 599 18.95 16.07 -10.33
CA ASP A 599 18.94 15.00 -9.33
C ASP A 599 18.26 13.75 -9.90
N VAL A 600 17.10 13.94 -10.55
CA VAL A 600 16.38 12.86 -11.24
C VAL A 600 17.21 12.26 -12.38
N GLU A 601 18.06 13.07 -13.02
CA GLU A 601 19.02 12.65 -14.03
C GLU A 601 20.30 12.00 -13.46
N GLY A 602 20.50 12.04 -12.14
CA GLY A 602 21.67 11.49 -11.46
C GLY A 602 22.96 12.25 -11.75
N THR A 603 22.87 13.57 -11.96
CA THR A 603 24.00 14.44 -12.35
C THR A 603 24.45 15.41 -11.26
N VAL A 604 23.66 15.54 -10.18
CA VAL A 604 23.95 16.42 -9.04
C VAL A 604 25.27 16.06 -8.36
N GLN A 605 26.04 17.09 -8.00
CA GLN A 605 27.22 16.99 -7.15
C GLN A 605 26.87 17.26 -5.69
N GLN A 606 27.69 16.74 -4.77
CA GLN A 606 27.43 16.76 -3.33
C GLN A 606 27.16 18.15 -2.72
N THR A 607 27.72 19.22 -3.30
CA THR A 607 27.63 20.60 -2.79
C THR A 607 26.73 21.49 -3.64
N GLU A 608 26.01 20.93 -4.62
CA GLU A 608 25.07 21.74 -5.41
C GLU A 608 23.81 22.02 -4.60
N ARG A 609 23.29 23.24 -4.76
CA ARG A 609 22.13 23.83 -4.08
C ARG A 609 21.43 24.80 -5.03
N GLY A 610 20.21 25.24 -4.70
CA GLY A 610 19.51 26.29 -5.47
C GLY A 610 19.17 25.88 -6.90
N LEU A 611 18.95 24.59 -7.14
CA LEU A 611 18.68 24.03 -8.46
C LEU A 611 17.20 24.20 -8.88
N TRP A 612 16.34 24.52 -7.90
CA TRP A 612 14.94 24.93 -8.06
C TRP A 612 14.48 25.75 -6.84
N GLY A 613 13.26 26.30 -6.88
CA GLY A 613 12.75 27.28 -5.93
C GLY A 613 12.11 26.73 -4.66
N GLY A 614 11.97 25.41 -4.49
CA GLY A 614 11.42 24.84 -3.25
C GLY A 614 9.90 24.90 -3.09
N LEU A 615 9.44 24.67 -1.87
CA LEU A 615 8.04 24.56 -1.47
C LEU A 615 7.62 25.75 -0.61
N ALA A 616 6.59 26.49 -1.01
CA ALA A 616 5.98 27.53 -0.20
C ALA A 616 4.53 27.18 0.17
N ILE A 617 4.18 27.31 1.45
CA ILE A 617 2.82 27.07 1.96
C ILE A 617 2.29 28.34 2.61
N ASN A 618 1.31 28.98 1.95
CA ASN A 618 0.70 30.22 2.41
C ASN A 618 -0.57 29.94 3.23
N GLY A 619 -0.50 30.15 4.53
CA GLY A 619 -1.61 30.02 5.46
C GLY A 619 -2.24 31.36 5.89
N ARG A 620 -3.29 31.25 6.71
CA ARG A 620 -4.05 32.38 7.28
C ARG A 620 -3.78 32.64 8.76
N ALA A 621 -2.75 32.03 9.33
CA ALA A 621 -2.40 32.27 10.72
C ALA A 621 -1.76 33.66 10.93
N PRO A 622 -1.85 34.22 12.16
CA PRO A 622 -1.34 35.55 12.44
C PRO A 622 0.16 35.71 12.21
N ILE A 623 0.53 36.87 11.65
CA ILE A 623 1.91 37.35 11.50
C ILE A 623 2.02 38.73 12.14
N ASN A 624 3.24 39.21 12.39
CA ASN A 624 3.50 40.56 12.90
C ASN A 624 4.14 41.50 11.86
N ASP A 625 4.37 40.99 10.63
CA ASP A 625 4.78 41.80 9.50
C ASP A 625 3.69 42.01 8.46
N CYS A 626 3.11 43.20 8.44
CA CYS A 626 2.07 43.58 7.48
C CYS A 626 2.64 44.52 6.41
N ASP A 627 2.36 44.24 5.13
CA ASP A 627 2.71 45.12 4.00
C ASP A 627 2.20 46.57 4.23
N VAL A 628 1.02 46.69 4.84
CA VAL A 628 0.47 47.98 5.26
C VAL A 628 0.93 48.30 6.68
N THR A 629 2.06 49.01 6.80
CA THR A 629 2.71 49.42 8.07
C THR A 629 1.85 50.18 9.10
N THR A 630 0.62 50.60 8.74
CA THR A 630 -0.34 51.23 9.69
C THR A 630 -1.31 50.24 10.34
N VAL A 631 -1.30 48.97 9.89
CA VAL A 631 -2.11 47.90 10.48
C VAL A 631 -1.51 47.50 11.82
N ASP A 632 -2.35 47.40 12.84
CA ASP A 632 -1.99 46.77 14.10
C ASP A 632 -2.27 45.26 13.97
N PRO A 633 -1.24 44.40 13.92
CA PRO A 633 -1.37 42.95 13.69
C PRO A 633 -2.19 42.24 14.77
N VAL A 634 -2.22 42.75 15.99
CA VAL A 634 -2.99 42.14 17.10
C VAL A 634 -4.44 42.59 17.07
N ALA A 635 -4.68 43.89 16.79
CA ALA A 635 -6.03 44.44 16.81
C ALA A 635 -6.80 44.16 15.52
N ASN A 636 -6.11 43.97 14.38
CA ASN A 636 -6.72 43.74 13.07
C ASN A 636 -5.93 42.67 12.28
N PRO A 637 -5.78 41.45 12.82
CA PRO A 637 -5.02 40.38 12.16
C PRO A 637 -5.56 40.03 10.77
N GLU A 638 -6.86 40.24 10.51
CA GLU A 638 -7.49 40.02 9.21
C GLU A 638 -7.06 41.02 8.11
N LEU A 639 -6.34 42.08 8.50
CA LEU A 639 -5.75 43.07 7.59
C LEU A 639 -4.21 42.95 7.53
N CYS A 640 -3.62 42.07 8.33
CA CYS A 640 -2.17 41.87 8.35
C CYS A 640 -1.81 40.71 7.41
N GLU A 641 -1.31 41.07 6.23
CA GLU A 641 -0.78 40.14 5.24
C GLU A 641 0.52 40.69 4.65
N LYS A 642 1.36 39.78 4.16
CA LYS A 642 2.66 40.08 3.53
C LYS A 642 2.82 39.27 2.24
N THR A 643 3.58 39.83 1.32
CA THR A 643 3.96 39.14 0.08
C THR A 643 5.17 38.25 0.36
N GLY A 644 5.07 36.96 0.07
CA GLY A 644 6.18 36.02 0.14
C GLY A 644 7.21 36.27 -0.97
N GLU A 645 8.46 35.93 -0.67
CA GLU A 645 9.59 36.07 -1.59
C GLU A 645 9.42 35.19 -2.83
N GLY A 646 10.16 35.51 -3.90
CA GLY A 646 10.07 34.84 -5.20
C GLY A 646 8.69 34.92 -5.88
N GLY A 647 7.81 35.81 -5.41
CA GLY A 647 6.44 35.93 -5.92
C GLY A 647 5.54 34.75 -5.54
N THR A 648 5.81 34.08 -4.41
CA THR A 648 5.03 32.95 -3.89
C THR A 648 3.62 33.34 -3.41
N GLY A 649 3.27 34.62 -3.36
CA GLY A 649 1.91 35.10 -3.12
C GLY A 649 1.72 35.70 -1.72
N LEU A 650 0.47 36.01 -1.36
CA LEU A 650 0.15 36.63 -0.07
C LEU A 650 -0.11 35.58 1.00
N TYR A 651 0.36 35.87 2.22
CA TYR A 651 0.14 35.06 3.41
C TYR A 651 -0.21 35.89 4.63
N GLY A 652 -0.55 35.20 5.73
CA GLY A 652 -0.96 35.83 6.99
C GLY A 652 -2.46 36.06 7.07
N GLY A 653 -2.97 36.20 8.29
CA GLY A 653 -4.38 36.44 8.54
C GLY A 653 -4.81 36.26 9.99
N ASN A 654 -6.10 35.97 10.18
CA ASN A 654 -6.74 35.91 11.49
C ASN A 654 -7.08 34.50 12.00
N ASP A 655 -6.57 33.45 11.37
CA ASP A 655 -6.91 32.07 11.69
C ASP A 655 -5.71 31.25 12.20
N PRO A 656 -5.45 31.23 13.52
CA PRO A 656 -4.37 30.45 14.10
C PRO A 656 -4.57 28.93 13.99
N ASP A 657 -5.75 28.48 13.55
CA ASP A 657 -6.09 27.07 13.39
C ASP A 657 -6.19 26.69 11.89
N ASP A 658 -5.75 27.57 10.98
CA ASP A 658 -5.74 27.31 9.54
C ASP A 658 -4.99 26.01 9.21
N ASP A 659 -5.60 25.23 8.32
CA ASP A 659 -5.18 23.90 7.93
C ASP A 659 -4.82 23.95 6.44
N SER A 660 -3.50 23.94 6.18
CA SER A 660 -2.92 23.92 4.84
C SER A 660 -2.60 22.49 4.34
N GLY A 661 -3.02 21.46 5.09
CA GLY A 661 -2.82 20.04 4.79
C GLY A 661 -1.66 19.40 5.56
N THR A 662 -1.09 18.34 4.97
CA THR A 662 -0.17 17.39 5.61
C THR A 662 1.12 17.22 4.81
N LEU A 663 2.26 17.28 5.50
CA LEU A 663 3.54 16.77 5.02
C LEU A 663 3.97 15.59 5.90
N ASN A 664 4.05 14.39 5.31
CA ASN A 664 4.49 13.18 6.00
C ASN A 664 5.48 12.38 5.14
N TYR A 665 6.68 12.07 5.66
CA TYR A 665 7.79 11.44 4.93
C TYR A 665 8.09 12.13 3.58
N VAL A 666 8.39 13.42 3.65
CA VAL A 666 8.69 14.27 2.49
C VAL A 666 10.16 14.67 2.50
N ARG A 667 10.82 14.55 1.36
CA ARG A 667 12.16 15.10 1.11
C ARG A 667 12.06 16.29 0.15
N VAL A 668 12.60 17.43 0.55
CA VAL A 668 12.79 18.60 -0.30
C VAL A 668 14.29 18.77 -0.53
N MET A 669 14.74 18.59 -1.76
CA MET A 669 16.17 18.44 -2.06
C MET A 669 16.64 19.50 -3.06
N TYR A 670 17.83 20.07 -2.81
CA TYR A 670 18.54 20.99 -3.72
C TYR A 670 17.77 22.26 -4.09
N ALA A 671 16.89 22.70 -3.20
CA ALA A 671 16.03 23.87 -3.39
C ALA A 671 16.76 25.18 -3.05
N GLY A 672 16.01 26.28 -3.02
CA GLY A 672 16.43 27.56 -2.47
C GLY A 672 16.99 28.59 -3.48
N PHE A 673 16.41 28.68 -4.67
CA PHE A 673 16.96 29.53 -5.72
C PHE A 673 16.96 31.03 -5.36
N GLN A 674 18.15 31.64 -5.43
CA GLN A 674 18.38 33.08 -5.26
C GLN A 674 18.11 33.86 -6.56
N PHE A 675 17.11 34.75 -6.58
CA PHE A 675 16.87 35.64 -7.72
C PHE A 675 17.86 36.81 -7.74
N ASN A 676 18.13 37.37 -6.56
CA ASN A 676 19.16 38.37 -6.28
C ASN A 676 19.43 38.41 -4.77
N GLY A 677 20.43 39.14 -4.29
CA GLY A 677 20.82 39.12 -2.87
C GLY A 677 19.87 39.84 -1.89
N GLU A 678 18.59 40.02 -2.25
CA GLU A 678 17.51 40.51 -1.39
C GLU A 678 16.17 39.77 -1.66
N ASP A 679 16.14 38.76 -2.55
CA ASP A 679 14.92 38.02 -2.95
C ASP A 679 15.30 36.59 -3.30
N GLU A 680 15.00 35.69 -2.38
CA GLU A 680 15.50 34.32 -2.35
C GLU A 680 14.33 33.37 -2.03
N LEU A 681 14.53 32.09 -2.28
CA LEU A 681 13.56 31.07 -1.90
C LEU A 681 14.26 30.08 -0.99
N ASN A 682 13.49 29.35 -0.19
CA ASN A 682 14.03 28.39 0.78
C ASN A 682 13.85 26.95 0.28
N GLY A 683 14.29 25.99 1.09
CA GLY A 683 13.80 24.62 0.99
C GLY A 683 12.28 24.57 1.18
N ILE A 684 11.83 24.95 2.37
CA ILE A 684 10.42 25.07 2.72
C ILE A 684 10.15 26.42 3.38
N SER A 685 9.27 27.23 2.78
CA SER A 685 8.76 28.47 3.37
C SER A 685 7.37 28.26 3.96
N LEU A 686 7.26 28.39 5.28
CA LEU A 686 6.02 28.25 6.05
C LEU A 686 5.45 29.62 6.37
N HIS A 687 4.67 30.13 5.42
CA HIS A 687 4.17 31.49 5.43
C HIS A 687 2.85 31.61 6.19
N GLY A 688 2.89 32.00 7.47
CA GLY A 688 1.69 32.16 8.30
C GLY A 688 0.84 30.89 8.37
N THR A 689 1.46 29.71 8.48
CA THR A 689 0.75 28.42 8.55
C THR A 689 0.16 28.18 9.93
N GLY A 690 -1.06 27.63 9.99
CA GLY A 690 -1.82 27.43 11.23
C GLY A 690 -1.56 26.08 11.90
N ARG A 691 -2.02 25.92 13.15
CA ARG A 691 -1.80 24.69 13.94
C ARG A 691 -2.56 23.47 13.43
N GLY A 692 -3.48 23.66 12.48
CA GLY A 692 -4.17 22.57 11.78
C GLY A 692 -3.33 21.94 10.67
N THR A 693 -2.20 22.55 10.30
CA THR A 693 -1.25 22.00 9.32
C THR A 693 -0.33 21.00 10.02
N GLU A 694 -0.25 19.78 9.49
CA GLU A 694 0.56 18.69 10.05
C GLU A 694 1.90 18.57 9.30
N ILE A 695 3.01 18.59 10.04
CA ILE A 695 4.38 18.55 9.50
C ILE A 695 5.17 17.53 10.30
N GLU A 696 5.27 16.31 9.78
CA GLU A 696 6.00 15.21 10.43
C GLU A 696 6.90 14.47 9.45
N TYR A 697 8.09 14.02 9.90
CA TYR A 697 9.05 13.28 9.06
C TYR A 697 9.38 14.05 7.76
N VAL A 698 9.93 15.25 7.93
CA VAL A 698 10.31 16.10 6.79
C VAL A 698 11.82 16.26 6.76
N GLN A 699 12.39 16.01 5.59
CA GLN A 699 13.79 16.31 5.32
C GLN A 699 13.93 17.47 4.35
N VAL A 700 14.82 18.42 4.67
CA VAL A 700 15.39 19.34 3.69
C VAL A 700 16.87 19.03 3.49
N HIS A 701 17.29 18.88 2.24
CA HIS A 701 18.66 18.55 1.88
C HIS A 701 19.22 19.58 0.90
N ASN A 702 20.36 20.19 1.23
CA ASN A 702 21.11 21.10 0.36
C ASN A 702 20.26 22.26 -0.21
N ALA A 703 19.47 22.93 0.62
CA ALA A 703 18.87 24.21 0.24
C ALA A 703 19.97 25.28 0.12
N GLN A 704 19.91 26.16 -0.88
CA GLN A 704 20.92 27.22 -1.06
C GLN A 704 20.76 28.33 -0.03
N ASP A 705 19.51 28.74 0.21
CA ASP A 705 19.14 29.59 1.33
C ASP A 705 18.75 28.71 2.52
N ASP A 706 17.73 29.10 3.28
CA ASP A 706 17.29 28.38 4.44
C ASP A 706 16.74 26.99 4.15
N GLY A 707 16.98 26.05 5.08
CA GLY A 707 16.38 24.73 5.03
C GLY A 707 14.86 24.80 5.20
N VAL A 708 14.41 25.23 6.37
CA VAL A 708 13.01 25.50 6.68
C VAL A 708 12.90 26.84 7.39
N GLU A 709 12.02 27.71 6.90
CA GLU A 709 11.79 29.02 7.52
C GLU A 709 10.31 29.25 7.84
N TRP A 710 10.01 29.67 9.06
CA TRP A 710 8.69 30.14 9.47
C TRP A 710 8.58 31.66 9.41
N TYR A 711 7.64 32.13 8.60
CA TYR A 711 7.25 33.54 8.58
C TYR A 711 5.94 33.70 9.35
N GLY A 712 6.04 33.87 10.66
CA GLY A 712 4.90 33.94 11.56
C GLY A 712 4.08 32.63 11.62
N GLY A 713 2.83 32.71 12.11
CA GLY A 713 1.93 31.56 12.22
C GLY A 713 2.06 30.75 13.52
N THR A 714 1.44 29.56 13.53
CA THR A 714 1.21 28.71 14.72
C THR A 714 1.34 27.21 14.43
N SER A 715 1.79 26.82 13.24
CA SER A 715 2.05 25.42 12.88
C SER A 715 3.10 24.79 13.79
N ASN A 716 2.98 23.48 14.00
CA ASN A 716 3.93 22.70 14.77
C ASN A 716 4.61 21.66 13.86
N ALA A 717 5.76 21.15 14.28
CA ALA A 717 6.47 20.11 13.53
C ALA A 717 7.12 19.04 14.43
N LYS A 718 7.13 17.79 13.98
CA LYS A 718 7.94 16.73 14.60
C LYS A 718 8.85 16.05 13.57
N TYR A 719 9.98 15.52 14.01
CA TYR A 719 10.87 14.70 13.16
C TYR A 719 11.38 15.47 11.94
N LEU A 720 12.08 16.57 12.19
CA LEU A 720 12.69 17.41 11.17
C LEU A 720 14.15 17.01 10.96
N VAL A 721 14.56 16.88 9.69
CA VAL A 721 15.94 16.58 9.32
C VAL A 721 16.41 17.62 8.31
N ILE A 722 17.41 18.42 8.67
CA ILE A 722 17.93 19.47 7.80
C ILE A 722 19.42 19.23 7.62
N THR A 723 19.84 19.11 6.37
CA THR A 723 21.19 18.68 6.03
C THR A 723 21.75 19.54 4.93
N GLY A 724 22.92 20.12 5.16
CA GLY A 724 23.73 20.75 4.12
C GLY A 724 23.19 22.06 3.56
N SER A 725 22.33 22.80 4.28
CA SER A 725 21.90 24.15 3.89
C SER A 725 23.08 25.09 3.63
N GLY A 726 22.87 26.04 2.72
CA GLY A 726 23.84 27.06 2.32
C GLY A 726 23.77 28.33 3.16
N ASP A 727 22.61 28.66 3.74
CA ASP A 727 22.47 29.68 4.79
C ASP A 727 22.05 29.00 6.11
N ASP A 728 20.88 29.33 6.66
CA ASP A 728 20.44 28.78 7.93
C ASP A 728 19.73 27.44 7.74
N SER A 729 19.86 26.54 8.71
CA SER A 729 19.13 25.27 8.61
C SER A 729 17.66 25.47 8.98
N LEU A 730 17.40 26.00 10.18
CA LEU A 730 16.05 26.28 10.66
C LEU A 730 15.97 27.76 11.05
N ASP A 731 15.11 28.52 10.40
CA ASP A 731 14.89 29.93 10.70
C ASP A 731 13.43 30.22 11.08
N TRP A 732 13.21 31.27 11.87
CA TRP A 732 11.91 31.90 12.01
C TRP A 732 11.99 33.41 12.20
N THR A 733 10.95 34.07 11.70
CA THR A 733 10.70 35.49 11.85
C THR A 733 9.20 35.77 11.96
N ASP A 734 8.83 37.06 11.92
CA ASP A 734 7.47 37.58 11.75
C ASP A 734 6.42 37.08 12.75
N GLY A 735 6.86 36.68 13.95
CA GLY A 735 5.98 36.39 15.08
C GLY A 735 5.54 34.94 15.23
N TRP A 736 6.35 33.97 14.81
CA TRP A 736 5.98 32.55 14.89
C TRP A 736 5.75 32.07 16.34
N ASN A 737 4.62 31.42 16.58
CA ASN A 737 4.16 30.92 17.87
C ASN A 737 3.81 29.42 17.80
N GLY A 738 4.68 28.62 17.19
CA GLY A 738 4.57 27.16 17.07
C GLY A 738 5.45 26.37 18.02
N ASN A 739 5.49 25.05 17.82
CA ASN A 739 6.32 24.11 18.57
C ASN A 739 7.05 23.14 17.63
N ALA A 740 8.28 22.74 17.96
CA ALA A 740 8.99 21.69 17.20
C ALA A 740 9.70 20.67 18.10
N GLN A 741 9.63 19.38 17.76
CA GLN A 741 10.33 18.29 18.47
C GLN A 741 11.09 17.35 17.53
N TYR A 742 12.24 16.82 17.98
CA TYR A 742 13.08 15.88 17.22
C TYR A 742 13.65 16.51 15.94
N ALA A 743 14.51 17.51 16.11
CA ALA A 743 15.18 18.18 15.00
C ALA A 743 16.65 17.75 14.89
N ILE A 744 17.02 17.15 13.76
CA ILE A 744 18.40 16.85 13.37
C ILE A 744 18.85 17.92 12.38
N ILE A 745 19.90 18.65 12.73
CA ILE A 745 20.53 19.67 11.88
C ILE A 745 21.99 19.29 11.69
N VAL A 746 22.41 19.07 10.44
CA VAL A 746 23.80 18.83 10.07
C VAL A 746 24.21 19.87 9.03
N GLN A 747 25.01 20.83 9.46
CA GLN A 747 25.46 21.94 8.62
C GLN A 747 26.48 21.49 7.57
N SER A 748 26.55 22.25 6.48
CA SER A 748 27.52 21.97 5.41
C SER A 748 28.94 22.41 5.77
N ASP A 749 29.94 21.73 5.22
CA ASP A 749 31.35 22.10 5.43
C ASP A 749 31.83 23.27 4.56
N ASP A 750 31.05 23.67 3.55
CA ASP A 750 31.48 24.56 2.48
C ASP A 750 30.80 25.93 2.46
N ASP A 751 29.55 26.06 2.95
CA ASP A 751 28.77 27.31 2.78
C ASP A 751 27.87 27.67 3.97
N GLY A 752 27.54 26.73 4.88
CA GLY A 752 26.52 26.94 5.91
C GLY A 752 26.81 28.07 6.92
N ASP A 753 25.74 28.74 7.37
CA ASP A 753 25.80 29.89 8.28
C ASP A 753 25.32 29.57 9.71
N ARG A 754 24.02 29.43 10.01
CA ARG A 754 23.55 29.13 11.39
C ARG A 754 22.76 27.83 11.46
N GLY A 755 22.96 27.06 12.53
CA GLY A 755 22.13 25.89 12.83
C GLY A 755 20.67 26.30 13.01
N MET A 756 20.43 27.35 13.80
CA MET A 756 19.16 28.03 13.88
C MET A 756 19.36 29.55 13.89
N GLU A 757 18.59 30.27 13.10
CA GLU A 757 18.38 31.72 13.25
C GLU A 757 17.00 31.96 13.84
N VAL A 758 16.92 32.83 14.85
CA VAL A 758 15.71 32.97 15.66
C VAL A 758 15.39 34.42 15.93
N ASP A 759 14.51 34.97 15.09
CA ASP A 759 14.17 36.37 15.08
C ASP A 759 12.72 36.62 15.55
N ASN A 760 12.43 37.88 15.87
CA ASN A 760 11.04 38.36 15.92
C ASN A 760 10.79 39.32 14.77
N ARG A 761 11.31 40.55 14.87
CA ARG A 761 11.21 41.53 13.78
C ARG A 761 12.32 42.57 13.88
N SER A 762 13.22 42.58 12.90
CA SER A 762 14.48 43.35 12.96
C SER A 762 14.28 44.88 13.03
N ASN A 763 13.24 45.42 12.42
CA ASN A 763 12.95 46.87 12.42
C ASN A 763 12.00 47.33 13.55
N ASP A 764 11.39 46.40 14.29
CA ASP A 764 10.59 46.65 15.51
C ASP A 764 10.61 45.42 16.43
N THR A 765 11.66 45.30 17.25
CA THR A 765 11.93 44.10 18.05
C THR A 765 10.87 43.79 19.11
N ASP A 766 9.95 44.72 19.40
CA ASP A 766 8.93 44.56 20.43
C ASP A 766 7.50 44.44 19.84
N ILE A 767 7.36 44.36 18.52
CA ILE A 767 6.07 44.19 17.87
C ILE A 767 5.41 42.87 18.31
N LEU A 768 4.08 42.89 18.45
CA LEU A 768 3.29 41.73 18.84
C LEU A 768 2.53 41.15 17.63
N PRO A 769 2.17 39.85 17.63
CA PRO A 769 2.68 38.83 18.55
C PRO A 769 4.20 38.66 18.35
N ARG A 770 4.95 38.52 19.44
CA ARG A 770 6.38 38.22 19.35
C ARG A 770 6.58 36.76 18.98
N SER A 771 7.63 36.46 18.22
CA SER A 771 8.08 35.09 18.01
C SER A 771 8.40 34.45 19.36
N ASN A 772 7.77 33.33 19.67
CA ASN A 772 7.82 32.70 20.99
C ASN A 772 7.65 31.17 20.86
N ALA A 773 8.40 30.58 19.94
CA ALA A 773 8.38 29.16 19.68
C ALA A 773 8.94 28.34 20.85
N LEU A 774 8.47 27.09 20.98
CA LEU A 774 9.05 26.10 21.89
C LEU A 774 9.71 24.98 21.08
N ILE A 775 11.00 24.74 21.31
CA ILE A 775 11.76 23.69 20.62
C ILE A 775 12.27 22.68 21.65
N SER A 776 12.04 21.38 21.45
CA SER A 776 12.54 20.31 22.33
C SER A 776 13.26 19.22 21.54
N ASN A 777 14.26 18.57 22.15
CA ASN A 777 14.94 17.41 21.56
C ASN A 777 15.53 17.73 20.18
N PHE A 778 16.54 18.59 20.15
CA PHE A 778 17.23 18.98 18.93
C PHE A 778 18.72 18.63 18.99
N THR A 779 19.32 18.37 17.84
CA THR A 779 20.74 18.07 17.69
C THR A 779 21.28 18.85 16.52
N ILE A 780 22.20 19.78 16.81
CA ILE A 780 22.88 20.62 15.84
C ILE A 780 24.34 20.18 15.77
N ILE A 781 24.78 19.81 14.59
CA ILE A 781 26.16 19.49 14.27
C ILE A 781 26.64 20.51 13.24
N GLY A 782 27.53 21.40 13.66
CA GLY A 782 28.12 22.44 12.82
C GLY A 782 29.09 21.89 11.77
N GLY A 783 29.40 22.72 10.77
CA GLY A 783 30.34 22.41 9.69
C GLY A 783 31.70 23.10 9.84
N ALA A 784 32.60 22.88 8.86
CA ALA A 784 33.94 23.46 8.84
C ALA A 784 33.98 24.99 8.63
N THR A 785 32.90 25.61 8.12
CA THR A 785 32.75 27.07 8.03
C THR A 785 32.36 27.64 9.41
N ASN A 786 32.72 28.90 9.67
CA ASN A 786 32.36 29.56 10.93
C ASN A 786 30.84 29.71 11.00
N SER A 787 30.16 28.80 11.71
CA SER A 787 28.70 28.76 11.85
C SER A 787 28.27 28.86 13.30
N ASP A 788 27.21 29.59 13.61
CA ASP A 788 26.65 29.61 14.97
C ASP A 788 25.66 28.46 15.15
N GLY A 789 25.57 27.89 16.36
CA GLY A 789 24.59 26.85 16.67
C GLY A 789 23.19 27.43 16.68
N VAL A 790 22.95 28.40 17.56
CA VAL A 790 21.70 29.16 17.61
C VAL A 790 22.01 30.65 17.68
N LYS A 791 21.59 31.40 16.67
CA LYS A 791 21.70 32.85 16.58
C LYS A 791 20.40 33.51 17.01
N VAL A 792 20.41 34.14 18.17
CA VAL A 792 19.24 34.77 18.79
C VAL A 792 19.22 36.26 18.50
N ARG A 793 18.19 36.75 17.80
CA ARG A 793 18.10 38.18 17.52
C ARG A 793 16.69 38.76 17.49
N ALA A 794 16.66 40.06 17.21
CA ALA A 794 15.48 40.84 16.88
C ALA A 794 14.31 40.79 17.89
N GLY A 795 14.57 40.43 19.16
CA GLY A 795 13.55 40.37 20.21
C GLY A 795 12.66 39.13 20.19
N THR A 796 13.19 37.96 19.81
CA THR A 796 12.47 36.69 19.98
C THR A 796 12.39 36.25 21.47
N ASP A 797 11.35 35.51 21.86
CA ASP A 797 11.07 35.04 23.23
C ASP A 797 11.20 33.51 23.43
N GLY A 798 11.63 32.79 22.39
CA GLY A 798 11.56 31.32 22.33
C GLY A 798 12.19 30.55 23.51
N ASN A 799 11.75 29.31 23.73
CA ASN A 799 12.34 28.43 24.74
C ASN A 799 12.81 27.12 24.14
N PHE A 800 14.00 26.70 24.56
CA PHE A 800 14.72 25.54 24.02
C PHE A 800 14.93 24.50 25.12
N TYR A 801 14.60 23.25 24.85
CA TYR A 801 14.68 22.14 25.78
C TYR A 801 15.48 20.98 25.19
N ASN A 802 16.28 20.32 26.02
CA ASN A 802 16.86 19.01 25.72
C ASN A 802 17.69 18.99 24.41
N GLY A 803 18.54 20.00 24.23
CA GLY A 803 19.33 20.18 23.01
C GLY A 803 20.75 19.67 23.10
N ILE A 804 21.33 19.30 21.96
CA ILE A 804 22.77 19.06 21.77
C ILE A 804 23.27 20.00 20.67
N ILE A 805 24.33 20.76 20.94
CA ILE A 805 25.00 21.63 19.96
C ILE A 805 26.48 21.30 19.97
N THR A 806 27.05 20.99 18.81
CA THR A 806 28.46 20.64 18.69
C THR A 806 29.07 21.06 17.36
N ASN A 807 30.39 21.23 17.33
CA ASN A 807 31.17 21.59 16.15
C ASN A 807 30.75 22.89 15.47
N THR A 808 30.18 23.83 16.22
CA THR A 808 29.88 25.20 15.76
C THR A 808 30.97 26.17 16.22
N ASN A 809 31.03 27.37 15.65
CA ASN A 809 31.87 28.44 16.17
C ASN A 809 31.37 28.88 17.55
N ASP A 810 30.16 29.44 17.61
CA ASP A 810 29.50 29.73 18.87
C ASP A 810 28.35 28.75 19.09
N GLY A 811 28.17 28.28 20.32
CA GLY A 811 27.05 27.41 20.66
C GLY A 811 25.72 28.16 20.58
N VAL A 812 25.64 29.27 21.31
CA VAL A 812 24.55 30.24 21.22
C VAL A 812 25.14 31.64 21.13
N ASP A 813 24.67 32.43 20.18
CA ASP A 813 25.03 33.83 20.04
C ASP A 813 23.81 34.73 20.17
N PHE A 814 23.91 35.77 21.00
CA PHE A 814 22.84 36.70 21.30
C PHE A 814 23.14 38.11 20.76
N ASP A 815 22.48 38.41 19.65
CA ASP A 815 22.55 39.71 18.98
C ASP A 815 21.25 40.48 19.16
N GLN A 816 21.34 41.79 19.36
CA GLN A 816 20.19 42.70 19.46
C GLN A 816 19.14 42.35 20.54
N GLN A 817 19.22 43.03 21.69
CA GLN A 817 18.23 42.88 22.77
C GLN A 817 16.95 43.68 22.49
N SER A 818 15.79 43.07 22.78
CA SER A 818 14.51 43.76 22.90
C SER A 818 14.53 44.89 23.95
N THR A 819 13.77 45.96 23.73
CA THR A 819 13.69 47.04 24.74
C THR A 819 12.90 46.64 25.99
N LEU A 820 12.13 45.54 25.93
CA LEU A 820 11.41 44.93 27.05
C LEU A 820 12.33 44.04 27.92
N GLY A 821 13.54 43.74 27.47
CA GLY A 821 14.51 42.95 28.22
C GLY A 821 14.17 41.47 28.37
N ALA A 822 13.20 40.96 27.58
CA ALA A 822 12.96 39.53 27.45
C ALA A 822 14.09 38.88 26.63
N ALA A 823 14.45 37.66 26.99
CA ALA A 823 15.46 36.86 26.30
C ALA A 823 15.00 35.40 26.26
N PRO A 824 15.35 34.66 25.19
CA PRO A 824 15.11 33.23 25.12
C PRO A 824 15.72 32.46 26.29
N THR A 825 15.13 31.33 26.63
CA THR A 825 15.61 30.48 27.73
C THR A 825 15.94 29.08 27.24
N PHE A 826 17.09 28.57 27.70
CA PHE A 826 17.57 27.22 27.42
C PHE A 826 17.49 26.35 28.67
N PHE A 827 17.06 25.11 28.51
CA PHE A 827 16.95 24.08 29.54
C PHE A 827 17.58 22.78 29.07
N SER A 828 18.42 22.18 29.91
CA SER A 828 19.06 20.90 29.62
C SER A 828 19.76 20.85 28.25
N THR A 829 20.39 21.95 27.84
CA THR A 829 21.16 22.02 26.59
C THR A 829 22.63 21.70 26.83
N TYR A 830 23.18 20.77 26.05
CA TYR A 830 24.60 20.42 26.04
C TYR A 830 25.31 21.10 24.87
N ILE A 831 26.32 21.90 25.16
CA ILE A 831 27.13 22.60 24.16
C ILE A 831 28.59 22.19 24.32
N VAL A 832 29.23 21.70 23.27
CA VAL A 832 30.59 21.13 23.35
C VAL A 832 31.32 21.20 22.00
N ASP A 833 32.65 21.14 22.01
CA ASP A 833 33.49 21.21 20.82
C ASP A 833 33.22 22.49 20.00
N VAL A 834 33.02 23.61 20.68
CA VAL A 834 32.79 24.94 20.09
C VAL A 834 33.91 25.92 20.44
N THR A 835 34.02 27.04 19.73
CA THR A 835 34.94 28.12 20.10
C THR A 835 34.48 28.81 21.39
N ARG A 836 33.18 29.11 21.48
CA ARG A 836 32.55 29.67 22.69
C ARG A 836 31.19 29.02 22.91
N GLU A 837 30.94 28.57 24.14
CA GLU A 837 29.65 27.96 24.48
C GLU A 837 28.50 28.98 24.39
N ALA A 838 28.78 30.25 24.72
CA ALA A 838 27.89 31.36 24.46
C ALA A 838 28.67 32.65 24.16
N ASP A 839 28.18 33.44 23.22
CA ASP A 839 28.57 34.84 23.01
C ASP A 839 27.41 35.77 23.34
N SER A 840 27.70 36.95 23.88
CA SER A 840 26.65 37.93 24.22
C SER A 840 27.13 39.34 23.94
N GLU A 841 26.78 39.85 22.76
CA GLU A 841 27.07 41.24 22.39
C GLU A 841 25.97 42.21 22.89
N ALA A 842 24.75 41.70 23.13
CA ALA A 842 23.57 42.54 23.36
C ALA A 842 22.81 42.33 24.68
N ILE A 843 22.98 41.20 25.39
CA ILE A 843 22.24 40.89 26.64
C ILE A 843 23.16 40.80 27.86
N ALA A 844 22.58 40.89 29.07
CA ALA A 844 23.35 40.76 30.32
C ALA A 844 23.94 39.35 30.47
N GLU A 845 25.20 39.28 30.93
CA GLU A 845 25.93 38.06 31.28
C GLU A 845 25.03 37.08 32.07
N GLY A 846 24.83 35.85 31.56
CA GLY A 846 24.15 34.76 32.27
C GLY A 846 22.78 34.30 31.77
N VAL A 847 22.38 34.60 30.53
CA VAL A 847 21.15 34.01 29.90
C VAL A 847 21.35 32.54 29.53
N TRP A 848 22.56 32.17 29.12
CA TRP A 848 23.03 30.79 29.06
C TRP A 848 24.33 30.66 29.86
N ALA A 849 24.45 29.61 30.69
CA ALA A 849 25.66 29.31 31.47
C ALA A 849 25.69 27.84 31.92
N ASP A 850 26.88 27.26 32.08
CA ASP A 850 27.03 25.92 32.68
C ASP A 850 26.37 25.85 34.06
N GLY A 851 25.48 24.86 34.23
CA GLY A 851 24.71 24.61 35.46
C GLY A 851 23.43 25.44 35.62
N LEU A 852 23.21 26.47 34.79
CA LEU A 852 21.94 27.20 34.77
C LEU A 852 20.87 26.36 34.07
N ASN A 853 19.69 26.20 34.67
CA ASN A 853 18.55 25.46 34.07
C ASN A 853 18.88 24.03 33.59
N GLY A 854 19.90 23.39 34.17
CA GLY A 854 20.36 22.07 33.73
C GLY A 854 21.25 22.08 32.48
N ASN A 855 21.58 23.25 31.93
CA ASN A 855 22.50 23.39 30.81
C ASN A 855 23.90 22.92 31.20
N VAL A 856 24.62 22.39 30.23
CA VAL A 856 25.95 21.83 30.40
C VAL A 856 26.88 22.38 29.34
N GLY A 857 27.91 23.09 29.80
CA GLY A 857 29.06 23.46 29.00
C GLY A 857 30.09 22.34 28.98
N GLY A 858 30.12 21.56 27.90
CA GLY A 858 31.04 20.44 27.73
C GLY A 858 32.49 20.89 27.65
N ASP A 859 32.79 21.98 26.96
CA ASP A 859 34.16 22.52 26.84
C ASP A 859 34.67 23.08 28.17
N THR A 860 33.80 23.78 28.91
CA THR A 860 34.05 24.22 30.28
C THR A 860 34.39 23.05 31.21
N ARG A 861 33.83 21.86 30.93
CA ARG A 861 34.08 20.61 31.67
C ARG A 861 35.21 19.76 31.09
N GLY A 862 35.83 20.16 29.99
CA GLY A 862 36.87 19.39 29.29
C GLY A 862 36.36 18.07 28.71
N GLN A 863 35.11 18.06 28.27
CA GLN A 863 34.44 16.96 27.57
C GLN A 863 34.53 17.19 26.05
N SER A 864 34.13 16.18 25.28
CA SER A 864 33.94 16.23 23.82
C SER A 864 32.72 15.40 23.45
N SER A 865 32.16 15.66 22.27
CA SER A 865 31.12 14.88 21.64
C SER A 865 31.67 13.74 20.79
N THR A 866 30.85 12.72 20.58
CA THR A 866 31.06 11.70 19.56
C THR A 866 30.36 12.01 18.24
N LEU A 867 29.49 13.03 18.22
CA LEU A 867 28.77 13.47 17.03
C LEU A 867 29.69 14.34 16.16
N THR A 868 29.79 14.04 14.86
CA THR A 868 30.67 14.76 13.92
C THR A 868 30.00 14.90 12.56
N ALA A 869 30.23 16.01 11.85
CA ALA A 869 29.64 16.27 10.53
C ALA A 869 30.28 15.49 9.35
N SER A 870 31.21 14.56 9.61
CA SER A 870 32.09 14.05 8.54
C SER A 870 31.51 12.86 7.75
N GLY A 871 31.07 13.14 6.52
CA GLY A 871 30.74 12.14 5.50
C GLY A 871 29.37 11.49 5.70
N THR A 872 28.83 10.91 4.63
CA THR A 872 27.45 10.41 4.44
C THR A 872 27.02 9.22 5.34
N THR A 873 27.63 9.07 6.52
CA THR A 873 27.28 8.10 7.57
C THR A 873 27.62 8.73 8.92
N THR A 874 26.86 9.75 9.33
CA THR A 874 27.00 10.34 10.67
C THR A 874 26.22 9.47 11.64
N ALA A 875 26.90 8.80 12.58
CA ALA A 875 26.20 8.19 13.70
C ALA A 875 25.60 9.33 14.55
N LEU A 876 24.27 9.44 14.56
CA LEU A 876 23.54 10.47 15.32
C LEU A 876 23.21 10.05 16.76
N ALA A 877 23.65 8.86 17.17
CA ALA A 877 23.48 8.40 18.54
C ALA A 877 24.33 9.21 19.52
N PRO A 878 23.73 9.76 20.59
CA PRO A 878 24.46 10.54 21.58
C PRO A 878 25.47 9.69 22.36
N GLY A 879 26.61 10.31 22.70
CA GLY A 879 27.64 9.70 23.53
C GLY A 879 27.31 9.73 25.02
N ALA A 880 28.21 9.16 25.83
CA ALA A 880 28.02 9.07 27.28
C ALA A 880 27.97 10.44 28.00
N ASN A 881 28.52 11.50 27.39
CA ASN A 881 28.49 12.84 27.98
C ASN A 881 27.13 13.52 27.76
N GLU A 882 26.61 13.38 26.55
CA GLU A 882 25.27 13.82 26.14
C GLU A 882 24.21 13.13 27.00
N LEU A 883 24.28 11.79 27.10
CA LEU A 883 23.35 10.98 27.90
C LEU A 883 23.43 11.22 29.42
N ALA A 884 24.46 11.91 29.90
CA ALA A 884 24.59 12.28 31.32
C ALA A 884 23.80 13.55 31.67
N VAL A 885 23.31 14.31 30.68
CA VAL A 885 22.51 15.51 30.92
C VAL A 885 21.08 15.10 31.22
N THR A 886 20.57 15.49 32.39
CA THR A 886 19.19 15.21 32.78
C THR A 886 18.24 16.05 31.93
N PRO A 887 17.27 15.46 31.21
CA PRO A 887 16.31 16.21 30.42
C PRO A 887 15.32 16.99 31.30
N THR A 888 14.77 18.05 30.73
CA THR A 888 13.71 18.90 31.30
C THR A 888 12.46 18.76 30.47
N SER A 889 11.32 18.41 31.10
CA SER A 889 10.03 18.39 30.40
C SER A 889 9.57 19.82 30.09
N PRO A 890 9.18 20.12 28.83
CA PRO A 890 8.61 21.42 28.45
C PRO A 890 7.24 21.71 29.10
N GLY A 891 6.56 20.70 29.66
CA GLY A 891 5.25 20.86 30.31
C GLY A 891 4.10 21.22 29.35
N ASN A 892 4.25 20.94 28.06
CA ASN A 892 3.27 21.20 27.01
C ASN A 892 2.89 19.86 26.32
N PRO A 893 1.58 19.54 26.17
CA PRO A 893 1.11 18.25 25.66
C PRO A 893 1.45 17.96 24.19
N PHE A 894 1.94 18.94 23.42
CA PHE A 894 2.47 18.69 22.08
C PHE A 894 3.71 17.80 22.11
N PHE A 895 4.56 17.96 23.14
CA PHE A 895 5.82 17.25 23.24
C PHE A 895 5.64 15.87 23.86
N ASP A 896 6.34 14.89 23.30
CA ASP A 896 6.54 13.61 23.94
C ASP A 896 7.50 13.79 25.11
N ASP A 897 7.18 13.16 26.25
CA ASP A 897 8.06 13.17 27.42
C ASP A 897 9.26 12.23 27.16
N THR A 898 10.44 12.80 26.97
CA THR A 898 11.68 12.05 26.73
C THR A 898 12.50 11.89 28.00
N THR A 899 13.28 10.80 28.06
CA THR A 899 14.25 10.55 29.16
C THR A 899 15.70 10.88 28.80
N TYR A 900 15.88 11.56 27.66
CA TYR A 900 17.17 11.90 27.08
C TYR A 900 17.15 13.31 26.46
N ILE A 901 18.34 13.84 26.17
CA ILE A 901 18.54 15.06 25.38
C ILE A 901 19.01 14.73 23.97
N GLY A 902 18.82 15.65 23.03
CA GLY A 902 19.04 15.42 21.61
C GLY A 902 17.81 14.90 20.88
N ALA A 903 17.90 14.83 19.56
CA ALA A 903 16.82 14.35 18.68
C ALA A 903 16.75 12.82 18.57
N VAL A 904 17.77 12.11 19.04
CA VAL A 904 17.93 10.66 18.96
C VAL A 904 18.34 10.15 20.34
N GLU A 905 17.70 9.08 20.84
CA GLU A 905 18.02 8.52 22.16
C GLU A 905 19.35 7.74 22.16
N ASN A 906 19.52 6.85 21.19
CA ASN A 906 20.62 5.90 21.09
C ASN A 906 20.64 5.19 19.72
N ASP A 907 21.55 4.24 19.52
CA ASP A 907 21.70 3.49 18.26
C ASP A 907 20.47 2.66 17.83
N ALA A 908 19.53 2.39 18.73
CA ALA A 908 18.28 1.68 18.41
C ALA A 908 17.13 2.63 18.06
N ASP A 909 17.32 3.94 18.22
CA ASP A 909 16.38 4.97 17.82
C ASP A 909 16.71 5.42 16.39
N ASP A 910 16.06 4.77 15.42
CA ASP A 910 16.38 4.83 14.00
C ASP A 910 15.29 5.50 13.16
N TRP A 911 14.46 6.36 13.78
CA TRP A 911 13.33 7.01 13.12
C TRP A 911 13.70 7.80 11.86
N TYR A 912 14.96 8.26 11.74
CA TYR A 912 15.49 9.00 10.58
C TYR A 912 16.07 8.08 9.49
N VAL A 913 16.28 6.79 9.78
CA VAL A 913 17.00 5.85 8.90
C VAL A 913 16.06 5.30 7.82
N GLY A 914 16.60 5.05 6.63
CA GLY A 914 15.89 4.39 5.51
C GLY A 914 15.05 5.35 4.66
N TRP A 915 14.50 6.39 5.27
CA TRP A 915 13.69 7.38 4.57
C TRP A 915 14.36 8.75 4.43
N THR A 916 15.50 9.02 5.05
CA THR A 916 16.28 10.24 4.75
C THR A 916 17.33 9.99 3.68
N PHE A 917 17.85 11.06 3.11
CA PHE A 917 18.96 11.07 2.18
C PHE A 917 20.24 11.53 2.88
N GLY A 918 21.32 10.76 2.74
CA GLY A 918 22.66 11.15 3.21
C GLY A 918 22.97 10.87 4.70
N LEU A 919 22.08 10.19 5.43
CA LEU A 919 22.26 9.81 6.85
C LEU A 919 22.19 8.29 7.07
#